data_AF-A0A3Q3ISJ6-F1
#
_entry.id   AF-A0A3Q3ISJ6-F1
#
_cell.length_a   1.000
_cell.length_b   1.000
_cell.length_c   1.000
_cell.angle_alpha   90.00
_cell.angle_beta   90.00
_cell.angle_gamma   90.00
#
_symmetry.space_group_name_H-M   'P 1'
#
loop_
_entity.id
_entity.type
_entity.pdbx_description
1 polymer ?
#
loop_
_entity_poly.entity_id
_entity_poly.type
_entity_poly.pdbx_seq_one_letter_code
_entity_poly.pdbx_strand_id
1 'polypeptide(L)'
;MAVNWAERISAFSRSPSRFLSGTTAEAFLADLANTDRSLILVFDPSQVLLLSPLCESPILLCPSDSVGEETALELMSVFAQCPPKFVDFRCHLLLALTSVLLCSSCMSSCSCASQDFLDLLLEIAQDISDIHGDGSLRSLQATACDCLRELEACCPGILSQRLELLGALRQRETSRLHQAYAGLHTLVLRNAVYQLTQEAGAGAEHLKALLGGNTSFAWEADQDSGLMNKKDSAILSSVILGPVGTVPTLQTGPDCKELRSVLSSLLEESYLLTPLCQAALLHRLTEVVAMVPGVPPAIFRAQLLRLLGTSEVCLLHSILMMKCAFTDSLFSAEDEAFILKRLVVLSQHPLLNTPPKLFYMDCLLHFPENRPINCSDGDETLPVLLTPQLASALVPTVFNDSTTMLTRFNLLCLVYLEEAEEGVGEDGRGLAYLYEHLTSLMHIVEHGGSREIVVTFFRAAFLFLSYFFYVERYSNSLTDKLCELYFHHTQLAPHLINLADQTQDRLSGSTWGVGLLKALQRAITEAPLSQLTVHDLRWHLKMLARVAEEGEIPQQNTLNFLSCIITPSSSSLCVSSGWRLGNSVLGVCRRLLIHPSLDLLLIPLADILQHLTCHYGDTDIQDHARLYYTLLTTLSREKLASVLMQGEIQGGQQVKKQSLSCIMAESEGLTAMLTVHQTERLTHIGAHDFRFDQLFSIHLHFSLMDDHYEELSDISVPCLFRERPPPVVKLHLKPRRPYPTTLCASAIFTTQDGLSWHTNLPDIHVDFQQVFMPLPAPQAWGRASKLCLFEGLWDEMCQESRENDCATSRFCCQLKEAALLALVEKRFLPFLVSDLSTNKELKVLLFLPPQSHVLLKIRSEEDAVHFDIATDNWQLLSHIGSYLLTITSSQEDMQS
;
A
#
# COMPACT_ATOMS: atom_id res chain seq x y z
N MET A 1 3.69 32.65 -43.53
CA MET A 1 3.35 31.20 -43.62
C MET A 1 1.96 31.06 -43.02
N ALA A 2 1.03 30.38 -43.69
CA ALA A 2 -0.30 30.15 -43.13
C ALA A 2 -0.16 29.32 -41.85
N VAL A 3 -0.61 29.87 -40.72
CA VAL A 3 -0.55 29.19 -39.41
C VAL A 3 -1.50 27.99 -39.47
N ASN A 4 -0.99 26.77 -39.24
CA ASN A 4 -1.83 25.57 -39.19
C ASN A 4 -2.54 25.49 -37.82
N TRP A 5 -3.70 26.14 -37.72
CA TRP A 5 -4.47 26.22 -36.48
C TRP A 5 -4.97 24.87 -35.97
N ALA A 6 -5.29 23.93 -36.87
CA ALA A 6 -5.73 22.59 -36.48
C ALA A 6 -4.68 21.83 -35.65
N GLU A 7 -3.40 21.94 -36.03
CA GLU A 7 -2.29 21.35 -35.28
C GLU A 7 -2.06 22.05 -33.94
N ARG A 8 -2.16 23.39 -33.89
CA ARG A 8 -1.99 24.16 -32.64
C ARG A 8 -3.10 23.85 -31.63
N ILE A 9 -4.37 23.83 -32.04
CA ILE A 9 -5.50 23.48 -31.16
C ILE A 9 -5.38 22.03 -30.68
N SER A 10 -5.02 21.09 -31.56
CA SER A 10 -4.83 19.69 -31.15
C SER A 10 -3.66 19.50 -30.17
N ALA A 11 -2.58 20.28 -30.34
CA ALA A 11 -1.47 20.28 -29.39
C ALA A 11 -1.87 20.85 -28.03
N PHE A 12 -2.68 21.92 -28.03
CA PHE A 12 -3.23 22.51 -26.81
C PHE A 12 -4.15 21.52 -26.07
N SER A 13 -5.15 20.93 -26.74
CA SER A 13 -6.13 20.04 -26.10
C SER A 13 -5.53 18.75 -25.53
N ARG A 14 -4.41 18.26 -26.08
CA ARG A 14 -3.68 17.11 -25.51
C ARG A 14 -2.96 17.45 -24.21
N SER A 15 -2.39 18.65 -24.09
CA SER A 15 -1.66 19.09 -22.91
C SER A 15 -1.47 20.60 -22.90
N PRO A 16 -2.41 21.36 -22.31
CA PRO A 16 -2.37 22.82 -22.30
C PRO A 16 -1.10 23.39 -21.64
N SER A 17 -0.69 22.79 -20.51
CA SER A 17 0.52 23.19 -19.77
C SER A 17 1.81 22.94 -20.55
N ARG A 18 1.89 21.85 -21.32
CA ARG A 18 3.06 21.57 -22.17
C ARG A 18 3.10 22.49 -23.38
N PHE A 19 1.95 22.80 -23.98
CA PHE A 19 1.86 23.74 -25.10
C PHE A 19 2.35 25.14 -24.69
N LEU A 20 1.89 25.65 -23.55
CA LEU A 20 2.29 26.96 -23.03
C LEU A 20 3.73 27.03 -22.50
N SER A 21 4.45 25.91 -22.42
CA SER A 21 5.89 25.95 -22.18
C SER A 21 6.68 26.36 -23.44
N GLY A 22 6.07 26.22 -24.63
CA GLY A 22 6.64 26.64 -25.92
C GLY A 22 6.18 28.02 -26.43
N THR A 23 5.11 28.59 -25.87
CA THR A 23 4.51 29.90 -26.24
C THR A 23 3.84 30.54 -25.03
N THR A 24 3.77 31.88 -24.94
CA THR A 24 3.02 32.54 -23.85
C THR A 24 1.51 32.59 -24.14
N ALA A 25 0.69 32.62 -23.08
CA ALA A 25 -0.76 32.74 -23.21
C ALA A 25 -1.18 34.03 -23.93
N GLU A 26 -0.55 35.17 -23.60
CA GLU A 26 -0.76 36.45 -24.28
C GLU A 26 -0.43 36.40 -25.78
N ALA A 27 0.68 35.75 -26.17
CA ALA A 27 1.03 35.63 -27.58
C ALA A 27 0.05 34.71 -28.33
N PHE A 28 -0.42 33.65 -27.68
CA PHE A 28 -1.42 32.76 -28.25
C PHE A 28 -2.79 33.44 -28.40
N LEU A 29 -3.21 34.24 -27.41
CA LEU A 29 -4.44 35.04 -27.47
C LEU A 29 -4.35 36.13 -28.54
N ALA A 30 -3.23 36.85 -28.63
CA ALA A 30 -3.01 37.85 -29.67
C ALA A 30 -2.99 37.24 -31.08
N ASP A 31 -2.39 36.05 -31.25
CA ASP A 31 -2.44 35.29 -32.51
C ASP A 31 -3.89 34.91 -32.86
N LEU A 32 -4.66 34.46 -31.87
CA LEU A 32 -6.05 34.01 -32.02
C LEU A 32 -6.97 35.18 -32.39
N ALA A 33 -6.87 36.30 -31.66
CA ALA A 33 -7.56 37.55 -31.93
C ALA A 33 -7.29 38.14 -33.32
N ASN A 34 -6.01 38.18 -33.73
CA ASN A 34 -5.62 38.67 -35.05
C ASN A 34 -6.11 37.75 -36.17
N THR A 35 -6.15 36.44 -35.91
CA THR A 35 -6.69 35.47 -36.87
C THR A 35 -8.21 35.61 -36.98
N ASP A 36 -8.94 35.74 -35.86
CA ASP A 36 -10.38 35.93 -35.84
C ASP A 36 -10.81 37.18 -36.63
N ARG A 37 -10.12 38.32 -36.46
CA ARG A 37 -10.38 39.54 -37.25
C ARG A 37 -10.16 39.34 -38.75
N SER A 38 -9.16 38.56 -39.14
CA SER A 38 -8.84 38.28 -40.55
C SER A 38 -9.79 37.27 -41.21
N LEU A 39 -10.43 36.41 -40.41
CA LEU A 39 -11.27 35.30 -40.86
C LEU A 39 -12.77 35.65 -41.00
N ILE A 40 -13.23 36.79 -40.44
CA ILE A 40 -14.60 37.33 -40.61
C ILE A 40 -15.01 37.47 -42.10
N LEU A 41 -14.04 37.56 -43.02
CA LEU A 41 -14.26 37.72 -44.46
C LEU A 41 -14.39 36.40 -45.24
N VAL A 42 -13.92 35.27 -44.71
CA VAL A 42 -13.92 33.94 -45.39
C VAL A 42 -14.28 32.87 -44.36
N PHE A 43 -15.57 32.64 -44.15
CA PHE A 43 -16.05 31.76 -43.09
C PHE A 43 -15.89 30.27 -43.46
N ASP A 44 -15.28 29.48 -42.58
CA ASP A 44 -15.12 28.02 -42.65
C ASP A 44 -15.63 27.41 -41.32
N PRO A 45 -16.47 26.36 -41.31
CA PRO A 45 -16.95 25.72 -40.07
C PRO A 45 -15.83 25.22 -39.13
N SER A 46 -14.60 25.02 -39.63
CA SER A 46 -13.42 24.74 -38.79
C SER A 46 -13.03 25.87 -37.83
N GLN A 47 -13.58 27.09 -38.01
CA GLN A 47 -13.32 28.26 -37.16
C GLN A 47 -13.92 28.13 -35.76
N VAL A 48 -14.97 27.32 -35.58
CA VAL A 48 -15.53 27.05 -34.24
C VAL A 48 -14.49 26.41 -33.31
N LEU A 49 -13.57 25.61 -33.87
CA LEU A 49 -12.50 24.97 -33.10
C LEU A 49 -11.49 25.99 -32.54
N LEU A 50 -11.37 27.19 -33.12
CA LEU A 50 -10.50 28.25 -32.62
C LEU A 50 -10.95 28.75 -31.24
N LEU A 51 -12.25 28.69 -30.95
CA LEU A 51 -12.82 29.14 -29.67
C LEU A 51 -12.77 28.05 -28.59
N SER A 52 -12.51 26.78 -28.94
CA SER A 52 -12.50 25.69 -27.97
C SER A 52 -11.49 25.85 -26.81
N PRO A 53 -10.27 26.39 -27.03
CA PRO A 53 -9.31 26.61 -25.94
C PRO A 53 -9.84 27.60 -24.88
N LEU A 54 -10.61 28.61 -25.29
CA LEU A 54 -11.23 29.59 -24.40
C LEU A 54 -12.38 29.00 -23.59
N CYS A 55 -13.12 28.03 -24.15
CA CYS A 55 -14.16 27.32 -23.42
C CYS A 55 -13.58 26.26 -22.46
N GLU A 56 -12.51 25.56 -22.85
CA GLU A 56 -11.95 24.43 -22.09
C GLU A 56 -10.93 24.85 -21.02
N SER A 57 -10.16 25.90 -21.25
CA SER A 57 -9.06 26.32 -20.36
C SER A 57 -8.92 27.85 -20.22
N PRO A 58 -10.01 28.59 -19.92
CA PRO A 58 -9.98 30.05 -19.83
C PRO A 58 -9.02 30.56 -18.73
N ILE A 59 -8.97 29.92 -17.56
CA ILE A 59 -8.09 30.30 -16.44
C ILE A 59 -6.60 30.26 -16.83
N LEU A 60 -6.24 29.30 -17.69
CA LEU A 60 -4.86 29.11 -18.12
C LEU A 60 -4.46 30.14 -19.19
N LEU A 61 -5.42 30.56 -20.02
CA LEU A 61 -5.21 31.54 -21.08
C LEU A 61 -5.30 32.99 -20.57
N CYS A 62 -6.19 33.25 -19.62
CA CYS A 62 -6.43 34.56 -19.01
C CYS A 62 -6.01 34.53 -17.53
N PRO A 63 -4.71 34.62 -17.21
CA PRO A 63 -4.22 34.49 -15.84
C PRO A 63 -4.48 35.73 -14.96
N SER A 64 -4.93 36.85 -15.54
CA SER A 64 -5.25 38.07 -14.82
C SER A 64 -6.58 38.66 -15.29
N ASP A 65 -7.27 39.36 -14.40
CA ASP A 65 -8.57 40.00 -14.67
C ASP A 65 -8.49 40.97 -15.86
N SER A 66 -7.39 41.73 -15.98
CA SER A 66 -7.19 42.65 -17.11
C SER A 66 -7.07 41.96 -18.46
N VAL A 67 -6.40 40.79 -18.51
CA VAL A 67 -6.27 40.01 -19.76
C VAL A 67 -7.61 39.36 -20.12
N GLY A 68 -8.38 38.92 -19.12
CA GLY A 68 -9.74 38.42 -19.31
C GLY A 68 -10.68 39.50 -19.87
N GLU A 69 -10.64 40.71 -19.30
CA GLU A 69 -11.45 41.85 -19.76
C GLU A 69 -11.10 42.28 -21.19
N GLU A 70 -9.80 42.40 -21.53
CA GLU A 70 -9.35 42.74 -22.88
C GLU A 70 -9.78 41.68 -23.90
N THR A 71 -9.61 40.40 -23.57
CA THR A 71 -10.03 39.28 -24.42
C THR A 71 -11.55 39.29 -24.62
N ALA A 72 -12.33 39.59 -23.58
CA ALA A 72 -13.79 39.68 -23.69
C ALA A 72 -14.23 40.85 -24.59
N LEU A 73 -13.64 42.04 -24.43
CA LEU A 73 -13.91 43.20 -25.31
C LEU A 73 -13.56 42.89 -26.77
N GLU A 74 -12.46 42.19 -27.01
CA GLU A 74 -12.06 41.80 -28.36
C GLU A 74 -13.04 40.80 -28.98
N LEU A 75 -13.44 39.77 -28.25
CA LEU A 75 -14.44 38.80 -28.70
C LEU A 75 -15.82 39.44 -28.92
N MET A 76 -16.23 40.41 -28.09
CA MET A 76 -17.46 41.19 -28.32
C MET A 76 -17.36 42.02 -29.60
N SER A 77 -16.17 42.58 -29.89
CA SER A 77 -15.93 43.28 -31.16
C SER A 77 -16.04 42.35 -32.37
N VAL A 78 -15.57 41.10 -32.25
CA VAL A 78 -15.70 40.06 -33.27
C VAL A 78 -17.17 39.66 -33.44
N PHE A 79 -17.92 39.52 -32.35
CA PHE A 79 -19.36 39.23 -32.39
C PHE A 79 -20.15 40.31 -33.13
N ALA A 80 -19.88 41.59 -32.86
CA ALA A 80 -20.53 42.72 -33.51
C ALA A 80 -20.25 42.78 -35.03
N GLN A 81 -19.05 42.38 -35.45
CA GLN A 81 -18.63 42.35 -36.85
C GLN A 81 -19.11 41.09 -37.59
N CYS A 82 -19.49 40.03 -36.87
CA CYS A 82 -19.90 38.76 -37.44
C CYS A 82 -21.31 38.84 -38.08
N PRO A 83 -21.46 38.50 -39.38
CA PRO A 83 -22.76 38.50 -40.05
C PRO A 83 -23.81 37.60 -39.36
N PRO A 84 -25.11 38.00 -39.32
CA PRO A 84 -26.16 37.28 -38.61
C PRO A 84 -26.45 35.87 -39.16
N LYS A 85 -26.00 35.58 -40.40
CA LYS A 85 -26.11 34.26 -41.04
C LYS A 85 -25.24 33.17 -40.39
N PHE A 86 -24.21 33.54 -39.63
CA PHE A 86 -23.28 32.58 -39.00
C PHE A 86 -23.67 32.29 -37.55
N VAL A 87 -24.86 31.71 -37.39
CA VAL A 87 -25.47 31.49 -36.08
C VAL A 87 -24.61 30.60 -35.18
N ASP A 88 -24.13 29.46 -35.68
CA ASP A 88 -23.35 28.52 -34.86
C ASP A 88 -22.08 29.17 -34.28
N PHE A 89 -21.38 29.97 -35.08
CA PHE A 89 -20.20 30.69 -34.61
C PHE A 89 -20.54 31.77 -33.60
N ARG A 90 -21.62 32.52 -33.83
CA ARG A 90 -22.14 33.50 -32.87
C ARG A 90 -22.51 32.84 -31.54
N CYS A 91 -23.12 31.64 -31.56
CA CYS A 91 -23.38 30.86 -30.36
C CYS A 91 -22.07 30.50 -29.62
N HIS A 92 -21.07 29.98 -30.33
CA HIS A 92 -19.79 29.61 -29.70
C HIS A 92 -19.01 30.83 -29.18
N LEU A 93 -19.15 32.00 -29.82
CA LEU A 93 -18.59 33.26 -29.31
C LEU A 93 -19.24 33.65 -27.97
N LEU A 94 -20.56 33.55 -27.84
CA LEU A 94 -21.25 33.82 -26.57
C LEU A 94 -20.80 32.87 -25.47
N LEU A 95 -20.63 31.58 -25.78
CA LEU A 95 -20.12 30.59 -24.83
C LEU A 95 -18.68 30.90 -24.39
N ALA A 96 -17.78 31.19 -25.33
CA ALA A 96 -16.40 31.57 -25.04
C ALA A 96 -16.31 32.85 -24.21
N LEU A 97 -17.10 33.88 -24.55
CA LEU A 97 -17.22 35.12 -23.77
C LEU A 97 -17.64 34.84 -22.34
N THR A 98 -18.68 34.02 -22.15
CA THR A 98 -19.18 33.64 -20.82
C THR A 98 -18.11 32.89 -20.02
N SER A 99 -17.41 31.92 -20.63
CA SER A 99 -16.33 31.18 -19.98
C SER A 99 -15.16 32.08 -19.57
N VAL A 100 -14.72 33.00 -20.43
CA VAL A 100 -13.62 33.93 -20.13
C VAL A 100 -14.00 34.86 -18.98
N LEU A 101 -15.18 35.48 -19.04
CA LEU A 101 -15.66 36.44 -18.05
C LEU A 101 -15.89 35.81 -16.67
N LEU A 102 -16.41 34.60 -16.61
CA LEU A 102 -16.61 33.86 -15.36
C LEU A 102 -15.28 33.41 -14.73
N CYS A 103 -14.33 32.96 -15.55
CA CYS A 103 -13.08 32.39 -15.04
C CYS A 103 -12.00 33.43 -14.71
N SER A 104 -12.14 34.68 -15.16
CA SER A 104 -11.17 35.77 -14.97
C SER A 104 -11.55 36.78 -13.87
N SER A 105 -12.37 36.39 -12.89
CA SER A 105 -12.90 37.25 -11.80
C SER A 105 -13.68 38.51 -12.24
N CYS A 106 -13.78 38.80 -13.54
CA CYS A 106 -14.32 40.03 -14.11
C CYS A 106 -15.77 40.33 -13.71
N MET A 107 -16.54 39.29 -13.35
CA MET A 107 -17.90 39.44 -12.83
C MET A 107 -17.94 39.95 -11.39
N SER A 108 -16.98 39.53 -10.56
CA SER A 108 -16.90 39.96 -9.15
C SER A 108 -16.41 41.41 -9.01
N SER A 109 -15.65 41.89 -10.00
CA SER A 109 -15.11 43.24 -10.07
C SER A 109 -16.02 44.23 -10.80
N CYS A 110 -17.18 43.78 -11.31
CA CYS A 110 -18.16 44.67 -11.96
C CYS A 110 -17.55 45.48 -13.14
N SER A 111 -16.67 44.84 -13.91
CA SER A 111 -15.96 45.43 -15.06
C SER A 111 -16.90 46.00 -16.13
N CYS A 112 -16.45 46.96 -16.95
CA CYS A 112 -17.27 47.51 -18.03
C CYS A 112 -17.64 46.42 -19.06
N ALA A 113 -16.69 45.52 -19.38
CA ALA A 113 -16.96 44.40 -20.29
C ALA A 113 -18.07 43.46 -19.78
N SER A 114 -18.21 43.31 -18.46
CA SER A 114 -19.28 42.50 -17.85
C SER A 114 -20.67 43.08 -18.06
N GLN A 115 -20.79 44.40 -17.92
CA GLN A 115 -22.03 45.14 -18.10
C GLN A 115 -22.45 45.11 -19.57
N ASP A 116 -21.51 45.46 -20.46
CA ASP A 116 -21.74 45.47 -21.90
C ASP A 116 -22.16 44.08 -22.41
N PHE A 117 -21.55 43.02 -21.90
CA PHE A 117 -21.91 41.66 -22.27
C PHE A 117 -23.29 41.24 -21.74
N LEU A 118 -23.63 41.61 -20.49
CA LEU A 118 -24.94 41.34 -19.91
C LEU A 118 -26.06 42.04 -20.68
N ASP A 119 -25.85 43.30 -21.03
CA ASP A 119 -26.79 44.08 -21.85
C ASP A 119 -26.94 43.46 -23.24
N LEU A 120 -25.83 43.07 -23.88
CA LEU A 120 -25.86 42.35 -25.16
C LEU A 120 -26.68 41.05 -25.09
N LEU A 121 -26.49 40.24 -24.04
CA LEU A 121 -27.25 39.00 -23.85
C LEU A 121 -28.75 39.27 -23.65
N LEU A 122 -29.09 40.30 -22.87
CA LEU A 122 -30.47 40.71 -22.64
C LEU A 122 -31.12 41.26 -23.91
N GLU A 123 -30.39 42.00 -24.75
CA GLU A 123 -30.85 42.46 -26.05
C GLU A 123 -31.15 41.29 -26.98
N ILE A 124 -30.24 40.32 -27.09
CA ILE A 124 -30.42 39.12 -27.92
C ILE A 124 -31.62 38.29 -27.43
N ALA A 125 -31.80 38.14 -26.12
CA ALA A 125 -32.94 37.44 -25.54
C ALA A 125 -34.27 38.18 -25.80
N GLN A 126 -34.26 39.51 -25.85
CA GLN A 126 -35.46 40.31 -26.13
C GLN A 126 -35.76 40.46 -27.63
N ASP A 127 -34.86 40.04 -28.51
CA ASP A 127 -34.99 40.28 -29.94
C ASP A 127 -36.13 39.46 -30.56
N ILE A 128 -37.29 40.08 -30.77
CA ILE A 128 -38.47 39.41 -31.32
C ILE A 128 -38.48 39.45 -32.87
N SER A 129 -37.36 39.81 -33.51
CA SER A 129 -37.29 40.03 -34.96
C SER A 129 -37.32 38.78 -35.84
N ASP A 130 -38.06 37.73 -35.47
CA ASP A 130 -38.81 36.90 -36.44
C ASP A 130 -39.64 35.79 -35.75
N ILE A 131 -40.87 36.10 -35.35
CA ILE A 131 -41.84 35.07 -34.92
C ILE A 131 -42.14 34.09 -36.09
N HIS A 132 -41.86 34.48 -37.34
CA HIS A 132 -42.20 33.74 -38.57
C HIS A 132 -40.97 33.36 -39.42
N GLY A 133 -39.75 33.66 -38.98
CA GLY A 133 -38.49 33.39 -39.70
C GLY A 133 -37.77 32.11 -39.28
N ASP A 134 -36.67 31.83 -39.98
CA ASP A 134 -35.86 30.61 -39.92
C ASP A 134 -35.44 30.21 -38.50
N GLY A 135 -35.47 28.91 -38.19
CA GLY A 135 -35.24 28.37 -36.84
C GLY A 135 -33.84 28.63 -36.26
N SER A 136 -32.94 29.20 -37.07
CA SER A 136 -31.56 29.55 -36.75
C SER A 136 -31.45 30.74 -35.80
N LEU A 137 -32.30 31.78 -35.89
CA LEU A 137 -32.25 32.90 -34.92
C LEU A 137 -32.57 32.47 -33.49
N ARG A 138 -33.39 31.41 -33.34
CA ARG A 138 -33.81 30.86 -32.05
C ARG A 138 -32.69 30.12 -31.34
N SER A 139 -31.73 29.49 -32.04
CA SER A 139 -30.60 28.85 -31.35
C SER A 139 -29.65 29.88 -30.72
N LEU A 140 -29.51 31.06 -31.33
CA LEU A 140 -28.76 32.16 -30.74
C LEU A 140 -29.42 32.67 -29.45
N GLN A 141 -30.74 32.82 -29.45
CA GLN A 141 -31.51 33.20 -28.25
C GLN A 141 -31.43 32.14 -27.15
N ALA A 142 -31.55 30.86 -27.50
CA ALA A 142 -31.37 29.77 -26.55
C ALA A 142 -29.98 29.83 -25.91
N THR A 143 -28.93 30.05 -26.72
CA THR A 143 -27.55 30.16 -26.24
C THR A 143 -27.38 31.38 -25.35
N ALA A 144 -27.98 32.52 -25.69
CA ALA A 144 -27.95 33.71 -24.84
C ALA A 144 -28.63 33.46 -23.48
N CYS A 145 -29.79 32.79 -23.46
CA CYS A 145 -30.46 32.38 -22.22
C CYS A 145 -29.63 31.38 -21.42
N ASP A 146 -28.94 30.44 -22.07
CA ASP A 146 -28.02 29.51 -21.40
C ASP A 146 -26.83 30.26 -20.79
N CYS A 147 -26.26 31.25 -21.50
CA CYS A 147 -25.20 32.12 -20.97
C CYS A 147 -25.68 32.94 -19.77
N LEU A 148 -26.86 33.55 -19.84
CA LEU A 148 -27.49 34.27 -18.72
C LEU A 148 -27.72 33.34 -17.52
N ARG A 149 -28.09 32.08 -17.76
CA ARG A 149 -28.29 31.09 -16.71
C ARG A 149 -26.98 30.70 -16.04
N GLU A 150 -25.89 30.51 -16.80
CA GLU A 150 -24.56 30.25 -16.24
C GLU A 150 -24.03 31.45 -15.44
N LEU A 151 -24.21 32.68 -15.96
CA LEU A 151 -23.86 33.91 -15.23
C LEU A 151 -24.59 34.00 -13.89
N GLU A 152 -25.90 33.76 -13.88
CA GLU A 152 -26.72 33.75 -12.67
C GLU A 152 -26.37 32.59 -11.72
N ALA A 153 -25.93 31.44 -12.23
CA ALA A 153 -25.50 30.30 -11.41
C ALA A 153 -24.17 30.56 -10.69
N CYS A 154 -23.22 31.20 -11.38
CA CYS A 154 -21.91 31.55 -10.83
C CYS A 154 -21.91 32.82 -10.00
N CYS A 155 -22.79 33.77 -10.32
CA CYS A 155 -22.97 35.04 -9.62
C CYS A 155 -24.45 35.23 -9.26
N PRO A 156 -24.92 34.63 -8.16
CA PRO A 156 -26.33 34.67 -7.76
C PRO A 156 -26.85 36.09 -7.57
N GLY A 157 -27.98 36.39 -8.21
CA GLY A 157 -28.76 37.63 -8.06
C GLY A 157 -28.44 38.77 -9.01
N ILE A 158 -27.54 38.58 -9.99
CA ILE A 158 -27.26 39.57 -11.04
C ILE A 158 -28.54 39.96 -11.79
N LEU A 159 -29.43 39.00 -12.04
CA LEU A 159 -30.66 39.21 -12.80
C LEU A 159 -31.91 39.44 -11.94
N SER A 160 -31.77 39.57 -10.61
CA SER A 160 -32.89 39.70 -9.67
C SER A 160 -33.86 40.84 -10.03
N GLN A 161 -33.33 41.98 -10.48
CA GLN A 161 -34.10 43.16 -10.90
C GLN A 161 -34.80 43.00 -12.25
N ARG A 162 -34.50 41.95 -13.02
CA ARG A 162 -35.08 41.66 -14.35
C ARG A 162 -36.10 40.53 -14.32
N LEU A 163 -36.53 40.11 -13.12
CA LEU A 163 -37.42 38.95 -12.96
C LEU A 163 -38.77 39.12 -13.69
N GLU A 164 -39.38 40.30 -13.62
CA GLU A 164 -40.65 40.58 -14.33
C GLU A 164 -40.48 40.50 -15.86
N LEU A 165 -39.40 41.08 -16.39
CA LEU A 165 -39.06 41.01 -17.82
C LEU A 165 -38.91 39.56 -18.28
N LEU A 166 -38.15 38.74 -17.54
CA LEU A 166 -37.96 37.32 -17.85
C LEU A 166 -39.28 36.54 -17.77
N GLY A 167 -40.14 36.86 -16.80
CA GLY A 167 -41.49 36.31 -16.69
C GLY A 167 -42.37 36.65 -17.90
N ALA A 168 -42.32 37.90 -18.37
CA ALA A 168 -43.06 38.36 -19.54
C ALA A 168 -42.56 37.70 -20.84
N LEU A 169 -41.24 37.54 -21.02
CA LEU A 169 -40.64 36.81 -22.14
C LEU A 169 -41.09 35.34 -22.13
N ARG A 170 -41.08 34.69 -20.97
CA ARG A 170 -41.54 33.30 -20.80
C ARG A 170 -43.01 33.12 -21.22
N GLN A 171 -43.90 34.03 -20.78
CA GLN A 171 -45.33 33.97 -21.08
C GLN A 171 -45.66 34.27 -22.55
N ARG A 172 -44.85 35.09 -23.21
CA ARG A 172 -45.00 35.44 -24.63
C ARG A 172 -44.47 34.36 -25.57
N GLU A 173 -43.51 33.55 -25.12
CA GLU A 173 -42.86 32.54 -25.93
C GLU A 173 -43.72 31.28 -26.09
N THR A 174 -43.94 30.86 -27.34
CA THR A 174 -44.76 29.69 -27.68
C THR A 174 -43.96 28.53 -28.29
N SER A 175 -42.68 28.74 -28.58
CA SER A 175 -41.81 27.72 -29.18
C SER A 175 -41.01 26.94 -28.13
N ARG A 176 -40.08 26.07 -28.59
CA ARG A 176 -39.18 25.30 -27.72
C ARG A 176 -38.27 26.18 -26.84
N LEU A 177 -38.10 27.45 -27.21
CA LEU A 177 -37.37 28.45 -26.41
C LEU A 177 -37.99 28.69 -25.03
N HIS A 178 -39.27 28.39 -24.87
CA HIS A 178 -39.96 28.49 -23.60
C HIS A 178 -39.21 27.76 -22.46
N GLN A 179 -38.56 26.61 -22.73
CA GLN A 179 -37.79 25.90 -21.71
C GLN A 179 -36.57 26.69 -21.19
N ALA A 180 -35.92 27.45 -22.06
CA ALA A 180 -34.74 28.23 -21.71
C ALA A 180 -35.15 29.41 -20.83
N TYR A 181 -36.23 30.11 -21.19
CA TYR A 181 -36.81 31.17 -20.36
C TYR A 181 -37.35 30.65 -19.03
N ALA A 182 -38.04 29.51 -19.02
CA ALA A 182 -38.57 28.91 -17.80
C ALA A 182 -37.43 28.52 -16.84
N GLY A 183 -36.36 27.91 -17.36
CA GLY A 183 -35.17 27.56 -16.56
C GLY A 183 -34.46 28.79 -16.01
N LEU A 184 -34.23 29.81 -16.83
CA LEU A 184 -33.60 31.07 -16.42
C LEU A 184 -34.45 31.80 -15.37
N HIS A 185 -35.73 32.05 -15.65
CA HIS A 185 -36.65 32.73 -14.74
C HIS A 185 -36.75 32.00 -13.39
N THR A 186 -36.77 30.66 -13.38
CA THR A 186 -36.82 29.87 -12.14
C THR A 186 -35.52 29.97 -11.34
N LEU A 187 -34.35 29.97 -12.00
CA LEU A 187 -33.06 30.13 -11.34
C LEU A 187 -32.92 31.52 -10.71
N VAL A 188 -33.26 32.57 -11.46
CA VAL A 188 -33.24 33.96 -10.99
C VAL A 188 -34.21 34.13 -9.82
N LEU A 189 -35.42 33.59 -9.91
CA LEU A 189 -36.39 33.61 -8.80
C LEU A 189 -35.80 32.95 -7.54
N ARG A 190 -35.18 31.78 -7.67
CA ARG A 190 -34.58 31.05 -6.55
C ARG A 190 -33.47 31.87 -5.89
N ASN A 191 -32.56 32.41 -6.68
CA ASN A 191 -31.43 33.19 -6.16
C ASN A 191 -31.88 34.52 -5.54
N ALA A 192 -32.86 35.20 -6.16
CA ALA A 192 -33.45 36.43 -5.63
C ALA A 192 -34.13 36.19 -4.27
N VAL A 193 -34.90 35.10 -4.14
CA VAL A 193 -35.49 34.71 -2.84
C VAL A 193 -34.41 34.37 -1.82
N TYR A 194 -33.36 33.65 -2.21
CA TYR A 194 -32.24 33.35 -1.33
C TYR A 194 -31.53 34.62 -0.84
N GLN A 195 -31.30 35.62 -1.69
CA GLN A 195 -30.71 36.90 -1.28
C GLN A 195 -31.59 37.64 -0.27
N LEU A 196 -32.90 37.70 -0.52
CA LEU A 196 -33.84 38.28 0.43
C LEU A 196 -33.82 37.57 1.80
N THR A 197 -33.53 36.26 1.85
CA THR A 197 -33.42 35.54 3.15
C THR A 197 -32.19 35.96 3.96
N GLN A 198 -31.17 36.54 3.32
CA GLN A 198 -29.95 37.02 3.98
C GLN A 198 -30.08 38.48 4.45
N GLU A 199 -31.03 39.25 3.91
CA GLU A 199 -31.25 40.65 4.25
C GLU A 199 -31.98 40.80 5.59
N ALA A 200 -31.39 41.57 6.51
CA ALA A 200 -31.98 41.82 7.82
C ALA A 200 -33.24 42.69 7.70
N GLY A 201 -34.42 42.10 7.96
CA GLY A 201 -35.71 42.80 7.93
C GLY A 201 -36.49 42.66 6.61
N ALA A 202 -35.99 41.85 5.66
CA ALA A 202 -36.73 41.49 4.47
C ALA A 202 -37.98 40.67 4.82
N GLY A 203 -39.06 40.91 4.07
CA GLY A 203 -40.38 40.35 4.34
C GLY A 203 -41.29 40.42 3.12
N ALA A 204 -42.60 40.31 3.32
CA ALA A 204 -43.57 40.20 2.23
C ALA A 204 -43.56 41.39 1.25
N GLU A 205 -43.38 42.63 1.73
CA GLU A 205 -43.34 43.82 0.86
C GLU A 205 -42.09 43.88 -0.02
N HIS A 206 -40.94 43.43 0.48
CA HIS A 206 -39.70 43.36 -0.30
C HIS A 206 -39.81 42.28 -1.38
N LEU A 207 -40.39 41.13 -1.04
CA LEU A 207 -40.70 40.07 -2.01
C LEU A 207 -41.67 40.56 -3.09
N LYS A 208 -42.69 41.35 -2.71
CA LYS A 208 -43.65 41.96 -3.63
C LYS A 208 -42.97 42.96 -4.58
N ALA A 209 -42.13 43.84 -4.04
CA ALA A 209 -41.36 44.79 -4.83
C ALA A 209 -40.43 44.10 -5.82
N LEU A 210 -39.82 42.97 -5.44
CA LEU A 210 -38.97 42.17 -6.30
C LEU A 210 -39.75 41.50 -7.44
N LEU A 211 -40.98 41.03 -7.18
CA LEU A 211 -41.82 40.38 -8.18
C LEU A 211 -42.52 41.37 -9.14
N GLY A 212 -42.76 42.61 -8.70
CA GLY A 212 -43.44 43.66 -9.48
C GLY A 212 -42.54 44.82 -9.95
N GLY A 213 -41.22 44.68 -9.82
CA GLY A 213 -40.26 45.76 -10.03
C GLY A 213 -39.84 45.94 -11.48
N ASN A 214 -40.61 46.69 -12.28
CA ASN A 214 -40.11 47.33 -13.50
C ASN A 214 -39.32 48.61 -13.15
N THR A 215 -38.11 48.46 -12.60
CA THR A 215 -37.18 49.60 -12.55
C THR A 215 -36.22 49.51 -13.73
N SER A 216 -36.48 50.35 -14.72
CA SER A 216 -35.48 50.76 -15.68
C SER A 216 -34.55 51.74 -14.98
N PHE A 217 -33.48 51.29 -14.34
CA PHE A 217 -32.38 52.19 -14.04
C PHE A 217 -31.05 51.46 -13.90
N ALA A 218 -30.01 52.21 -14.21
CA ALA A 218 -28.61 51.83 -14.35
C ALA A 218 -28.08 51.10 -13.10
N TRP A 219 -26.97 50.39 -13.29
CA TRP A 219 -26.00 50.09 -12.25
C TRP A 219 -25.54 51.39 -11.53
N GLU A 220 -26.40 52.03 -10.74
CA GLU A 220 -25.93 52.89 -9.68
C GLU A 220 -25.68 51.99 -8.49
N ALA A 221 -24.38 51.74 -8.27
CA ALA A 221 -23.87 51.11 -7.09
C ALA A 221 -24.49 51.75 -5.85
N ASP A 222 -25.42 51.04 -5.20
CA ASP A 222 -25.59 51.18 -3.76
C ASP A 222 -24.36 50.51 -3.14
N GLN A 223 -23.28 51.28 -3.10
CA GLN A 223 -21.92 50.85 -2.74
C GLN A 223 -21.80 50.51 -1.24
N ASP A 224 -22.90 50.48 -0.47
CA ASP A 224 -22.89 50.40 0.99
C ASP A 224 -23.80 49.31 1.61
N SER A 225 -24.48 48.46 0.84
CA SER A 225 -25.18 47.29 1.41
C SER A 225 -24.38 45.99 1.23
N GLY A 226 -23.39 45.81 2.11
CA GLY A 226 -22.92 44.48 2.55
C GLY A 226 -22.45 43.52 1.44
N LEU A 227 -21.43 43.92 0.69
CA LEU A 227 -20.69 43.02 -0.20
C LEU A 227 -20.30 41.75 0.57
N MET A 228 -20.83 40.61 0.12
CA MET A 228 -20.53 39.28 0.63
C MET A 228 -19.06 39.14 1.02
N ASN A 229 -18.82 38.74 2.27
CA ASN A 229 -17.52 38.25 2.70
C ASN A 229 -17.11 37.15 1.70
N LYS A 230 -15.88 37.23 1.18
CA LYS A 230 -15.21 36.33 0.21
C LYS A 230 -15.24 34.82 0.52
N LYS A 231 -15.98 34.35 1.52
CA LYS A 231 -16.09 32.94 1.90
C LYS A 231 -17.19 32.17 1.16
N ASP A 232 -18.20 32.84 0.60
CA ASP A 232 -19.39 32.16 0.05
C ASP A 232 -19.52 32.24 -1.48
N SER A 233 -18.46 32.63 -2.21
CA SER A 233 -18.44 32.67 -3.69
C SER A 233 -18.38 31.29 -4.36
N ALA A 234 -18.66 30.21 -3.62
CA ALA A 234 -18.82 28.88 -4.20
C ALA A 234 -20.22 28.80 -4.83
N ILE A 235 -20.31 28.21 -6.03
CA ILE A 235 -21.58 27.84 -6.69
C ILE A 235 -22.56 27.37 -5.62
N LEU A 236 -23.68 28.08 -5.45
CA LEU A 236 -24.63 27.78 -4.37
C LEU A 236 -25.08 26.32 -4.50
N SER A 237 -24.54 25.47 -3.62
CA SER A 237 -24.94 24.07 -3.52
C SER A 237 -26.45 23.99 -3.20
N SER A 238 -27.05 22.83 -3.51
CA SER A 238 -28.45 22.56 -3.15
C SER A 238 -28.70 22.90 -1.68
N VAL A 239 -29.68 23.76 -1.41
CA VAL A 239 -30.04 24.23 -0.07
C VAL A 239 -30.71 23.10 0.75
N ILE A 240 -31.16 22.04 0.07
CA ILE A 240 -31.95 20.93 0.64
C ILE A 240 -31.09 19.70 0.96
N LEU A 241 -29.89 19.56 0.36
CA LEU A 241 -29.04 18.35 0.44
C LEU A 241 -27.77 18.51 1.31
N GLY A 242 -27.61 19.62 2.02
CA GLY A 242 -26.42 19.88 2.85
C GLY A 242 -26.47 19.20 4.23
N PRO A 243 -25.32 18.81 4.81
CA PRO A 243 -25.26 18.27 6.17
C PRO A 243 -25.67 19.37 7.15
N VAL A 244 -26.85 19.19 7.76
CA VAL A 244 -27.40 20.01 8.86
C VAL A 244 -27.21 21.52 8.66
N GLY A 245 -27.72 22.05 7.55
CA GLY A 245 -27.90 23.48 7.35
C GLY A 245 -29.37 23.83 7.57
N THR A 246 -29.69 24.69 8.54
CA THR A 246 -31.02 25.29 8.64
C THR A 246 -31.30 26.03 7.33
N VAL A 247 -32.31 25.60 6.56
CA VAL A 247 -32.73 26.31 5.35
C VAL A 247 -33.02 27.76 5.74
N PRO A 248 -32.42 28.76 5.07
CA PRO A 248 -32.67 30.15 5.41
C PRO A 248 -34.14 30.47 5.07
N THR A 249 -34.84 31.11 6.01
CA THR A 249 -36.29 31.35 5.89
C THR A 249 -36.60 32.85 5.83
N LEU A 250 -37.40 33.23 4.85
CA LEU A 250 -37.92 34.58 4.72
C LEU A 250 -39.16 34.72 5.61
N GLN A 251 -39.16 35.68 6.53
CA GLN A 251 -40.29 35.95 7.42
C GLN A 251 -41.42 36.68 6.67
N THR A 252 -42.11 35.94 5.82
CA THR A 252 -43.33 36.40 5.15
C THR A 252 -44.53 35.92 5.95
N GLY A 253 -45.45 36.81 6.33
CA GLY A 253 -46.78 36.39 6.78
C GLY A 253 -47.53 35.58 5.69
N PRO A 254 -48.80 35.21 5.90
CA PRO A 254 -49.56 34.38 4.95
C PRO A 254 -49.84 35.04 3.58
N ASP A 255 -49.57 36.34 3.43
CA ASP A 255 -49.88 37.11 2.23
C ASP A 255 -48.74 37.10 1.21
N CYS A 256 -48.60 35.97 0.50
CA CYS A 256 -47.66 35.76 -0.62
C CYS A 256 -48.40 35.50 -1.94
N LYS A 257 -49.44 36.28 -2.26
CA LYS A 257 -50.31 36.02 -3.44
C LYS A 257 -49.56 36.06 -4.77
N GLU A 258 -48.65 37.02 -4.95
CA GLU A 258 -47.90 37.19 -6.19
C GLU A 258 -46.94 36.02 -6.41
N LEU A 259 -46.15 35.65 -5.38
CA LEU A 259 -45.28 34.47 -5.46
C LEU A 259 -46.10 33.21 -5.74
N ARG A 260 -47.24 33.00 -5.06
CA ARG A 260 -48.14 31.87 -5.33
C ARG A 260 -48.60 31.84 -6.78
N SER A 261 -48.95 33.00 -7.36
CA SER A 261 -49.36 33.10 -8.77
C SER A 261 -48.22 32.72 -9.72
N VAL A 262 -47.00 33.20 -9.46
CA VAL A 262 -45.82 32.88 -10.28
C VAL A 262 -45.47 31.39 -10.20
N LEU A 263 -45.47 30.83 -8.99
CA LEU A 263 -45.22 29.40 -8.77
C LEU A 263 -46.28 28.53 -9.44
N SER A 264 -47.57 28.86 -9.28
CA SER A 264 -48.67 28.13 -9.94
C SER A 264 -48.53 28.15 -11.46
N SER A 265 -48.22 29.30 -12.05
CA SER A 265 -48.01 29.43 -13.50
C SER A 265 -46.82 28.60 -14.00
N LEU A 266 -45.68 28.60 -13.28
CA LEU A 266 -44.53 27.75 -13.63
C LEU A 266 -44.83 26.26 -13.49
N LEU A 267 -45.58 25.86 -12.45
CA LEU A 267 -45.98 24.47 -12.23
C LEU A 267 -46.98 23.99 -13.29
N GLU A 268 -47.94 24.84 -13.67
CA GLU A 268 -48.87 24.57 -14.76
C GLU A 268 -48.12 24.38 -16.07
N GLU A 269 -47.11 25.18 -16.40
CA GLU A 269 -46.32 25.05 -17.64
C GLU A 269 -45.30 23.90 -17.60
N SER A 270 -44.99 23.37 -16.41
CA SER A 270 -43.87 22.43 -16.20
C SER A 270 -43.92 21.15 -17.04
N TYR A 271 -45.10 20.70 -17.45
CA TYR A 271 -45.25 19.47 -18.25
C TYR A 271 -44.98 19.64 -19.74
N LEU A 272 -44.85 20.88 -20.21
CA LEU A 272 -44.45 21.19 -21.58
C LEU A 272 -42.94 21.06 -21.76
N LEU A 273 -42.19 20.97 -20.65
CA LEU A 273 -40.74 20.90 -20.62
C LEU A 273 -40.25 19.47 -20.86
N THR A 274 -38.99 19.34 -21.30
CA THR A 274 -38.29 18.05 -21.31
C THR A 274 -38.16 17.52 -19.87
N PRO A 275 -38.11 16.19 -19.64
CA PRO A 275 -38.03 15.62 -18.29
C PRO A 275 -36.88 16.19 -17.44
N LEU A 276 -35.72 16.43 -18.06
CA LEU A 276 -34.56 17.02 -17.38
C LEU A 276 -34.82 18.48 -16.97
N CYS A 277 -35.38 19.29 -17.87
CA CYS A 277 -35.72 20.69 -17.57
C CYS A 277 -36.82 20.78 -16.51
N GLN A 278 -37.82 19.90 -16.59
CA GLN A 278 -38.87 19.80 -15.60
C GLN A 278 -38.31 19.40 -14.23
N ALA A 279 -37.41 18.42 -14.16
CA ALA A 279 -36.73 18.03 -12.92
C ALA A 279 -35.93 19.20 -12.32
N ALA A 280 -35.15 19.92 -13.13
CA ALA A 280 -34.40 21.09 -12.69
C ALA A 280 -35.32 22.21 -12.17
N LEU A 281 -36.42 22.48 -12.86
CA LEU A 281 -37.43 23.45 -12.43
C LEU A 281 -38.05 23.02 -11.09
N LEU A 282 -38.49 21.77 -10.95
CA LEU A 282 -39.08 21.26 -9.71
C LEU A 282 -38.10 21.35 -8.54
N HIS A 283 -36.83 21.01 -8.77
CA HIS A 283 -35.79 21.12 -7.75
C HIS A 283 -35.63 22.57 -7.25
N ARG A 284 -35.50 23.54 -8.17
CA ARG A 284 -35.38 24.97 -7.81
C ARG A 284 -36.64 25.53 -7.15
N LEU A 285 -37.82 25.13 -7.60
CA LEU A 285 -39.08 25.53 -6.96
C LEU A 285 -39.22 24.93 -5.55
N THR A 286 -38.73 23.71 -5.34
CA THR A 286 -38.69 23.08 -4.00
C THR A 286 -37.84 23.93 -3.06
N GLU A 287 -36.68 24.43 -3.51
CA GLU A 287 -35.85 25.35 -2.72
C GLU A 287 -36.59 26.65 -2.40
N VAL A 288 -37.27 27.27 -3.38
CA VAL A 288 -38.04 28.51 -3.18
C VAL A 288 -39.12 28.34 -2.12
N VAL A 289 -39.91 27.25 -2.20
CA VAL A 289 -40.98 26.99 -1.24
C VAL A 289 -40.43 26.63 0.14
N ALA A 290 -39.28 25.95 0.22
CA ALA A 290 -38.61 25.69 1.50
C ALA A 290 -38.10 26.98 2.17
N MET A 291 -37.66 27.97 1.39
CA MET A 291 -37.20 29.28 1.90
C MET A 291 -38.35 30.21 2.31
N VAL A 292 -39.56 30.03 1.77
CA VAL A 292 -40.71 30.93 2.01
C VAL A 292 -41.85 30.18 2.71
N PRO A 293 -41.86 30.09 4.05
CA PRO A 293 -42.88 29.34 4.80
C PRO A 293 -44.31 29.88 4.62
N GLY A 294 -44.48 31.11 4.12
CA GLY A 294 -45.79 31.68 3.78
C GLY A 294 -46.49 30.99 2.59
N VAL A 295 -45.79 30.15 1.82
CA VAL A 295 -46.35 29.35 0.73
C VAL A 295 -46.44 27.89 1.16
N PRO A 296 -47.65 27.28 1.24
CA PRO A 296 -47.77 25.89 1.65
C PRO A 296 -47.23 24.94 0.56
N PRO A 297 -46.49 23.87 0.94
CA PRO A 297 -46.00 22.84 0.00
C PRO A 297 -47.10 22.16 -0.84
N ALA A 298 -48.35 22.21 -0.37
CA ALA A 298 -49.52 21.71 -1.09
C ALA A 298 -49.69 22.27 -2.52
N ILE A 299 -49.02 23.38 -2.86
CA ILE A 299 -48.96 23.90 -4.24
C ILE A 299 -48.42 22.87 -5.26
N PHE A 300 -47.56 21.94 -4.81
CA PHE A 300 -47.03 20.88 -5.66
C PHE A 300 -47.99 19.69 -5.85
N ARG A 301 -49.11 19.58 -5.11
CA ARG A 301 -49.97 18.38 -5.14
C ARG A 301 -50.49 18.03 -6.53
N ALA A 302 -50.95 19.03 -7.29
CA ALA A 302 -51.48 18.80 -8.64
C ALA A 302 -50.40 18.21 -9.56
N GLN A 303 -49.16 18.68 -9.42
CA GLN A 303 -48.04 18.19 -10.21
C GLN A 303 -47.55 16.83 -9.71
N LEU A 304 -47.52 16.61 -8.39
CA LEU A 304 -47.16 15.32 -7.79
C LEU A 304 -48.04 14.20 -8.33
N LEU A 305 -49.36 14.37 -8.37
CA LEU A 305 -50.30 13.37 -8.90
C LEU A 305 -49.99 12.95 -10.33
N ARG A 306 -49.46 13.87 -11.15
CA ARG A 306 -49.03 13.57 -12.53
C ARG A 306 -47.70 12.84 -12.57
N LEU A 307 -46.78 13.21 -11.68
CA LEU A 307 -45.43 12.64 -11.61
C LEU A 307 -45.41 11.25 -10.98
N LEU A 308 -46.39 10.90 -10.11
CA LEU A 308 -46.48 9.58 -9.49
C LEU A 308 -46.50 8.42 -10.52
N GLY A 309 -46.88 8.68 -11.78
CA GLY A 309 -46.85 7.71 -12.89
C GLY A 309 -45.62 7.77 -13.81
N THR A 310 -44.61 8.63 -13.58
CA THR A 310 -43.48 8.83 -14.50
C THR A 310 -42.42 7.72 -14.50
N SER A 311 -42.00 7.19 -15.64
CA SER A 311 -40.88 6.24 -15.74
C SER A 311 -39.50 6.90 -15.82
N GLU A 312 -39.46 8.24 -15.92
CA GLU A 312 -38.24 9.01 -16.06
C GLU A 312 -37.49 9.14 -14.73
N VAL A 313 -36.22 8.71 -14.72
CA VAL A 313 -35.36 8.67 -13.52
C VAL A 313 -35.24 10.05 -12.86
N CYS A 314 -34.99 11.09 -13.66
CA CYS A 314 -34.81 12.46 -13.16
C CYS A 314 -36.07 13.02 -12.47
N LEU A 315 -37.26 12.68 -12.99
CA LEU A 315 -38.53 13.10 -12.41
C LEU A 315 -38.85 12.32 -11.14
N LEU A 316 -38.59 11.01 -11.11
CA LEU A 316 -38.74 10.22 -9.88
C LEU A 316 -37.80 10.72 -8.78
N HIS A 317 -36.55 11.04 -9.13
CA HIS A 317 -35.61 11.65 -8.20
C HIS A 317 -36.11 12.99 -7.65
N SER A 318 -36.74 13.81 -8.49
CA SER A 318 -37.37 15.08 -8.06
C SER A 318 -38.50 14.86 -7.05
N ILE A 319 -39.27 13.76 -7.17
CA ILE A 319 -40.29 13.38 -6.18
C ILE A 319 -39.63 13.04 -4.84
N LEU A 320 -38.55 12.26 -4.84
CA LEU A 320 -37.81 11.91 -3.62
C LEU A 320 -37.19 13.16 -2.99
N MET A 321 -36.65 14.07 -3.79
CA MET A 321 -36.15 15.37 -3.31
C MET A 321 -37.23 16.22 -2.65
N MET A 322 -38.43 16.27 -3.24
CA MET A 322 -39.59 16.92 -2.60
C MET A 322 -39.99 16.21 -1.31
N LYS A 323 -39.84 14.88 -1.22
CA LYS A 323 -40.09 14.11 -0.01
C LYS A 323 -39.07 14.45 1.09
N CYS A 324 -37.78 14.53 0.76
CA CYS A 324 -36.74 14.98 1.67
C CYS A 324 -37.06 16.38 2.25
N ALA A 325 -37.52 17.29 1.39
CA ALA A 325 -37.77 18.68 1.78
C ALA A 325 -39.03 18.88 2.63
N PHE A 326 -40.12 18.17 2.32
CA PHE A 326 -41.45 18.49 2.84
C PHE A 326 -42.13 17.38 3.63
N THR A 327 -41.64 16.14 3.58
CA THR A 327 -42.12 15.02 4.41
C THR A 327 -43.66 14.96 4.50
N ASP A 328 -44.22 15.01 5.72
CA ASP A 328 -45.67 14.91 6.00
C ASP A 328 -46.48 16.12 5.52
N SER A 329 -45.84 17.25 5.22
CA SER A 329 -46.55 18.45 4.77
C SER A 329 -47.05 18.34 3.33
N LEU A 330 -46.42 17.48 2.51
CA LEU A 330 -46.79 17.23 1.12
C LEU A 330 -47.29 15.78 0.90
N PHE A 331 -46.61 14.79 1.48
CA PHE A 331 -46.86 13.37 1.24
C PHE A 331 -47.69 12.75 2.36
N SER A 332 -48.65 11.90 1.99
CA SER A 332 -49.33 11.00 2.92
C SER A 332 -48.62 9.65 3.01
N ALA A 333 -48.91 8.87 4.05
CA ALA A 333 -48.42 7.49 4.16
C ALA A 333 -48.84 6.60 2.98
N GLU A 334 -50.00 6.87 2.35
CA GLU A 334 -50.44 6.17 1.15
C GLU A 334 -49.56 6.51 -0.07
N ASP A 335 -49.16 7.77 -0.20
CA ASP A 335 -48.24 8.21 -1.26
C ASP A 335 -46.85 7.59 -1.09
N GLU A 336 -46.34 7.54 0.15
CA GLU A 336 -45.06 6.91 0.48
C GLU A 336 -45.08 5.41 0.13
N ALA A 337 -46.11 4.68 0.57
CA ALA A 337 -46.28 3.26 0.27
C ALA A 337 -46.37 3.02 -1.25
N PHE A 338 -47.04 3.91 -1.99
CA PHE A 338 -47.12 3.84 -3.44
C PHE A 338 -45.75 4.06 -4.11
N ILE A 339 -44.98 5.06 -3.67
CA ILE A 339 -43.64 5.36 -4.20
C ILE A 339 -42.69 4.19 -3.94
N LEU A 340 -42.69 3.62 -2.72
CA LEU A 340 -41.88 2.46 -2.37
C LEU A 340 -42.24 1.23 -3.23
N LYS A 341 -43.54 0.94 -3.36
CA LYS A 341 -44.01 -0.15 -4.24
C LYS A 341 -43.53 0.05 -5.67
N ARG A 342 -43.49 1.29 -6.14
CA ARG A 342 -43.06 1.63 -7.49
C ARG A 342 -41.56 1.47 -7.68
N LEU A 343 -40.75 1.92 -6.72
CA LEU A 343 -39.30 1.71 -6.73
C LEU A 343 -38.97 0.21 -6.77
N VAL A 344 -39.67 -0.61 -5.99
CA VAL A 344 -39.52 -2.08 -5.98
C VAL A 344 -39.89 -2.71 -7.32
N VAL A 345 -40.94 -2.25 -8.00
CA VAL A 345 -41.30 -2.76 -9.34
C VAL A 345 -40.28 -2.32 -10.40
N LEU A 346 -39.80 -1.08 -10.33
CA LEU A 346 -38.87 -0.54 -11.31
C LEU A 346 -37.46 -1.14 -11.17
N SER A 347 -37.01 -1.44 -9.95
CA SER A 347 -35.68 -2.04 -9.73
C SER A 347 -35.56 -3.47 -10.28
N GLN A 348 -36.66 -4.16 -10.57
CA GLN A 348 -36.69 -5.49 -11.21
C GLN A 348 -37.20 -5.48 -12.66
N HIS A 349 -37.57 -4.31 -13.21
CA HIS A 349 -38.24 -4.25 -14.51
C HIS A 349 -37.34 -4.80 -15.64
N PRO A 350 -37.81 -5.79 -16.42
CA PRO A 350 -36.95 -6.52 -17.37
C PRO A 350 -36.43 -5.65 -18.52
N LEU A 351 -37.18 -4.61 -18.93
CA LEU A 351 -36.77 -3.71 -20.01
C LEU A 351 -35.78 -2.62 -19.59
N LEU A 352 -35.49 -2.48 -18.30
CA LEU A 352 -34.57 -1.45 -17.82
C LEU A 352 -33.13 -1.97 -17.77
N ASN A 353 -32.19 -1.10 -18.13
CA ASN A 353 -30.76 -1.36 -18.01
C ASN A 353 -30.33 -1.39 -16.53
N THR A 354 -29.11 -1.86 -16.28
CA THR A 354 -28.51 -1.93 -14.94
C THR A 354 -28.44 -0.59 -14.21
N PRO A 355 -28.02 0.55 -14.81
CA PRO A 355 -27.86 1.80 -14.05
C PRO A 355 -29.16 2.33 -13.44
N PRO A 356 -30.29 2.42 -14.16
CA PRO A 356 -31.58 2.80 -13.55
C PRO A 356 -32.02 1.84 -12.44
N LYS A 357 -31.79 0.52 -12.61
CA LYS A 357 -32.13 -0.47 -11.57
C LYS A 357 -31.34 -0.24 -10.29
N LEU A 358 -30.04 0.00 -10.41
CA LEU A 358 -29.17 0.32 -9.27
C LEU A 358 -29.59 1.63 -8.61
N PHE A 359 -29.91 2.66 -9.39
CA PHE A 359 -30.44 3.92 -8.87
C PHE A 359 -31.73 3.71 -8.04
N TYR A 360 -32.68 2.90 -8.53
CA TYR A 360 -33.90 2.62 -7.76
C TYR A 360 -33.65 1.81 -6.49
N MET A 361 -32.65 0.90 -6.49
CA MET A 361 -32.23 0.19 -5.29
C MET A 361 -31.58 1.14 -4.27
N ASP A 362 -30.75 2.06 -4.74
CA ASP A 362 -30.11 3.08 -3.91
C ASP A 362 -31.16 4.00 -3.26
N CYS A 363 -32.16 4.43 -4.04
CA CYS A 363 -33.31 5.18 -3.52
C CYS A 363 -34.14 4.42 -2.48
N LEU A 364 -34.14 3.08 -2.49
CA LEU A 364 -34.82 2.28 -1.47
C LEU A 364 -34.00 2.22 -0.17
N LEU A 365 -32.67 2.12 -0.26
CA LEU A 365 -31.77 2.09 0.91
C LEU A 365 -31.62 3.46 1.58
N HIS A 366 -31.80 4.55 0.81
CA HIS A 366 -31.70 5.93 1.28
C HIS A 366 -33.04 6.67 1.18
N PHE A 367 -34.15 5.96 1.40
CA PHE A 367 -35.47 6.56 1.27
C PHE A 367 -35.68 7.63 2.37
N PRO A 368 -36.12 8.85 2.01
CA PRO A 368 -36.31 9.93 2.97
C PRO A 368 -37.52 9.70 3.89
N GLU A 369 -37.25 9.13 5.06
CA GLU A 369 -38.25 8.88 6.10
C GLU A 369 -38.38 10.02 7.11
N ASN A 370 -39.53 10.07 7.77
CA ASN A 370 -39.84 11.05 8.82
C ASN A 370 -39.24 10.57 10.16
N ARG A 371 -37.95 10.18 10.18
CA ARG A 371 -37.27 9.69 11.39
C ARG A 371 -36.68 10.84 12.21
N PRO A 372 -36.63 10.73 13.56
CA PRO A 372 -35.89 11.67 14.38
C PRO A 372 -34.38 11.59 14.09
N ILE A 373 -33.74 12.76 14.19
CA ILE A 373 -32.40 13.23 13.75
C ILE A 373 -31.18 12.40 14.23
N ASN A 374 -31.37 11.25 14.90
CA ASN A 374 -30.27 10.52 15.57
C ASN A 374 -29.68 9.33 14.78
N CYS A 375 -30.02 9.13 13.51
CA CYS A 375 -29.32 8.18 12.67
C CYS A 375 -28.05 8.83 12.10
N SER A 376 -26.89 8.23 12.34
CA SER A 376 -25.62 8.58 11.69
C SER A 376 -25.84 8.69 10.18
N ASP A 377 -25.34 9.78 9.60
CA ASP A 377 -25.55 10.27 8.22
C ASP A 377 -24.95 9.35 7.12
N GLY A 378 -24.77 8.05 7.40
CA GLY A 378 -24.11 7.09 6.51
C GLY A 378 -24.44 5.62 6.74
N ASP A 379 -25.37 5.26 7.62
CA ASP A 379 -25.81 3.86 7.77
C ASP A 379 -27.02 3.58 6.86
N GLU A 380 -26.91 2.54 6.01
CA GLU A 380 -28.01 2.05 5.17
C GLU A 380 -29.17 1.61 6.07
N THR A 381 -30.30 2.31 6.02
CA THR A 381 -31.48 2.01 6.85
C THR A 381 -32.71 1.78 5.99
N LEU A 382 -33.48 0.74 6.32
CA LEU A 382 -34.64 0.40 5.52
C LEU A 382 -35.84 1.26 5.86
N PRO A 383 -36.66 1.64 4.86
CA PRO A 383 -37.89 2.34 5.14
C PRO A 383 -38.91 1.47 5.91
N VAL A 384 -39.55 2.01 6.93
CA VAL A 384 -40.59 1.37 7.78
C VAL A 384 -41.72 0.77 6.95
N LEU A 385 -42.12 1.43 5.87
CA LEU A 385 -43.20 0.94 4.99
C LEU A 385 -42.72 -0.14 3.99
N LEU A 386 -41.42 -0.42 3.91
CA LEU A 386 -40.86 -1.50 3.10
C LEU A 386 -41.01 -2.84 3.82
N THR A 387 -42.22 -3.38 3.76
CA THR A 387 -42.50 -4.69 4.37
C THR A 387 -41.73 -5.83 3.69
N PRO A 388 -41.40 -6.92 4.41
CA PRO A 388 -40.79 -8.11 3.86
C PRO A 388 -41.59 -8.73 2.70
N GLN A 389 -42.91 -8.62 2.73
CA GLN A 389 -43.78 -9.04 1.63
C GLN A 389 -43.54 -8.22 0.36
N LEU A 390 -43.36 -6.90 0.48
CA LEU A 390 -43.06 -6.04 -0.65
C LEU A 390 -41.62 -6.30 -1.16
N ALA A 391 -40.67 -6.45 -0.25
CA ALA A 391 -39.28 -6.75 -0.56
C ALA A 391 -39.10 -8.14 -1.22
N SER A 392 -40.01 -9.09 -0.99
CA SER A 392 -39.96 -10.43 -1.61
C SER A 392 -39.94 -10.40 -3.15
N ALA A 393 -40.40 -9.32 -3.78
CA ALA A 393 -40.31 -9.15 -5.22
C ALA A 393 -38.87 -8.85 -5.71
N LEU A 394 -37.95 -8.48 -4.80
CA LEU A 394 -36.54 -8.18 -5.09
C LEU A 394 -35.61 -9.36 -4.82
N VAL A 395 -36.18 -10.55 -4.62
CA VAL A 395 -35.42 -11.76 -4.35
C VAL A 395 -34.40 -12.04 -5.48
N PRO A 396 -33.09 -12.15 -5.17
CA PRO A 396 -32.05 -12.32 -6.18
C PRO A 396 -32.14 -13.69 -6.83
N THR A 397 -31.91 -13.72 -8.13
CA THR A 397 -31.83 -14.93 -8.95
C THR A 397 -30.45 -15.04 -9.59
N VAL A 398 -30.02 -16.26 -9.92
CA VAL A 398 -28.72 -16.51 -10.57
C VAL A 398 -28.61 -15.88 -11.97
N PHE A 399 -29.72 -15.43 -12.56
CA PHE A 399 -29.76 -14.75 -13.86
C PHE A 399 -29.59 -13.24 -13.76
N ASN A 400 -29.57 -12.68 -12.56
CA ASN A 400 -29.30 -11.25 -12.39
C ASN A 400 -27.82 -10.95 -12.65
N ASP A 401 -27.55 -9.75 -13.18
CA ASP A 401 -26.18 -9.25 -13.24
C ASP A 401 -25.59 -9.12 -11.83
N SER A 402 -24.27 -9.30 -11.72
CA SER A 402 -23.56 -9.32 -10.43
C SER A 402 -23.85 -8.10 -9.56
N THR A 403 -23.92 -6.92 -10.17
CA THR A 403 -24.13 -5.67 -9.44
C THR A 403 -25.55 -5.56 -8.88
N THR A 404 -26.59 -5.79 -9.68
CA THR A 404 -27.97 -5.72 -9.17
C THR A 404 -28.29 -6.87 -8.21
N MET A 405 -27.66 -8.03 -8.41
CA MET A 405 -27.80 -9.16 -7.49
C MET A 405 -27.26 -8.79 -6.11
N LEU A 406 -26.03 -8.27 -6.01
CA LEU A 406 -25.42 -7.90 -4.73
C LEU A 406 -26.22 -6.81 -4.00
N THR A 407 -26.72 -5.80 -4.71
CA THR A 407 -27.55 -4.75 -4.07
C THR A 407 -28.87 -5.30 -3.56
N ARG A 408 -29.50 -6.22 -4.30
CA ARG A 408 -30.74 -6.89 -3.85
C ARG A 408 -30.46 -7.80 -2.66
N PHE A 409 -29.36 -8.54 -2.70
CA PHE A 409 -28.92 -9.40 -1.62
C PHE A 409 -28.67 -8.60 -0.34
N ASN A 410 -27.97 -7.46 -0.43
CA ASN A 410 -27.73 -6.56 0.70
C ASN A 410 -29.04 -6.02 1.29
N LEU A 411 -29.94 -5.48 0.45
CA LEU A 411 -31.23 -4.97 0.89
C LEU A 411 -32.04 -6.05 1.62
N LEU A 412 -32.08 -7.28 1.11
CA LEU A 412 -32.79 -8.38 1.78
C LEU A 412 -32.11 -8.85 3.06
N CYS A 413 -30.78 -8.75 3.16
CA CYS A 413 -30.10 -9.00 4.44
C CYS A 413 -30.59 -8.01 5.51
N LEU A 414 -30.71 -6.73 5.17
CA LEU A 414 -31.27 -5.74 6.10
C LEU A 414 -32.73 -6.05 6.45
N VAL A 415 -33.56 -6.46 5.47
CA VAL A 415 -35.00 -6.73 5.69
C VAL A 415 -35.18 -7.88 6.66
N TYR A 416 -34.39 -8.95 6.49
CA TYR A 416 -34.49 -10.12 7.35
C TYR A 416 -33.72 -9.98 8.67
N LEU A 417 -32.84 -8.97 8.80
CA LEU A 417 -32.24 -8.61 10.08
C LEU A 417 -33.29 -8.00 11.03
N GLU A 418 -34.10 -7.06 10.53
CA GLU A 418 -35.21 -6.47 11.30
C GLU A 418 -36.24 -7.55 11.71
N GLU A 419 -36.61 -8.47 10.81
CA GLU A 419 -37.50 -9.61 11.16
C GLU A 419 -36.92 -10.54 12.24
N ALA A 420 -35.59 -10.74 12.24
CA ALA A 420 -34.92 -11.62 13.19
C ALA A 420 -34.87 -11.00 14.61
N GLU A 421 -34.74 -9.67 14.71
CA GLU A 421 -34.77 -8.94 15.97
C GLU A 421 -36.19 -8.86 16.57
N GLU A 422 -37.23 -8.84 15.74
CA GLU A 422 -38.64 -8.80 16.16
C GLU A 422 -39.22 -10.13 16.66
N GLY A 423 -38.41 -11.20 16.74
CA GLY A 423 -38.74 -12.43 17.49
C GLY A 423 -39.68 -13.42 16.78
N VAL A 424 -39.82 -13.34 15.45
CA VAL A 424 -40.63 -14.31 14.67
C VAL A 424 -39.81 -15.55 14.31
N GLY A 425 -39.38 -16.32 15.33
CA GLY A 425 -38.84 -17.67 15.19
C GLY A 425 -37.48 -17.79 14.49
N GLU A 426 -36.65 -18.72 14.96
CA GLU A 426 -35.30 -18.99 14.44
C GLU A 426 -35.26 -19.51 12.97
N ASP A 427 -36.43 -19.72 12.34
CA ASP A 427 -36.62 -20.20 10.97
C ASP A 427 -37.34 -19.16 10.09
N GLY A 428 -36.77 -17.97 9.96
CA GLY A 428 -37.20 -17.01 8.94
C GLY A 428 -37.03 -17.62 7.54
N ARG A 429 -38.15 -17.85 6.82
CA ARG A 429 -38.14 -18.36 5.43
C ARG A 429 -37.23 -17.53 4.49
N GLY A 430 -37.07 -16.24 4.79
CA GLY A 430 -36.18 -15.33 4.06
C GLY A 430 -34.69 -15.64 4.23
N LEU A 431 -34.24 -15.88 5.46
CA LEU A 431 -32.84 -16.21 5.76
C LEU A 431 -32.43 -17.53 5.11
N ALA A 432 -33.31 -18.53 5.15
CA ALA A 432 -33.11 -19.81 4.47
C ALA A 432 -32.95 -19.61 2.95
N TYR A 433 -33.77 -18.76 2.34
CA TYR A 433 -33.66 -18.44 0.91
C TYR A 433 -32.32 -17.76 0.58
N LEU A 434 -31.89 -16.76 1.37
CA LEU A 434 -30.60 -16.09 1.14
C LEU A 434 -29.43 -17.07 1.21
N TYR A 435 -29.47 -18.00 2.16
CA TYR A 435 -28.46 -19.04 2.27
C TYR A 435 -28.52 -20.03 1.09
N GLU A 436 -29.71 -20.46 0.67
CA GLU A 436 -29.89 -21.31 -0.53
C GLU A 436 -29.36 -20.62 -1.78
N HIS A 437 -29.62 -19.31 -1.94
CA HIS A 437 -29.08 -18.52 -3.03
C HIS A 437 -27.56 -18.46 -3.01
N LEU A 438 -26.96 -18.19 -1.83
CA LEU A 438 -25.50 -18.20 -1.65
C LEU A 438 -24.90 -19.57 -2.03
N THR A 439 -25.54 -20.67 -1.63
CA THR A 439 -25.08 -22.02 -1.98
C THR A 439 -25.25 -22.33 -3.47
N SER A 440 -26.28 -21.77 -4.12
CA SER A 440 -26.46 -21.89 -5.57
C SER A 440 -25.34 -21.19 -6.34
N LEU A 441 -24.94 -19.99 -5.90
CA LEU A 441 -23.77 -19.29 -6.46
C LEU A 441 -22.48 -20.08 -6.24
N MET A 442 -22.32 -20.67 -5.05
CA MET A 442 -21.17 -21.51 -4.73
C MET A 442 -21.06 -22.72 -5.67
N HIS A 443 -22.16 -23.42 -5.95
CA HIS A 443 -22.17 -24.53 -6.89
C HIS A 443 -21.79 -24.10 -8.32
N ILE A 444 -22.16 -22.88 -8.74
CA ILE A 444 -21.70 -22.35 -10.04
C ILE A 444 -20.18 -22.12 -10.02
N VAL A 445 -19.64 -21.58 -8.92
CA VAL A 445 -18.19 -21.38 -8.74
C VAL A 445 -17.45 -22.72 -8.75
N GLU A 446 -17.97 -23.72 -8.05
CA GLU A 446 -17.43 -25.09 -8.00
C GLU A 446 -17.34 -25.76 -9.37
N HIS A 447 -18.25 -25.44 -10.30
CA HIS A 447 -18.26 -26.00 -11.65
C HIS A 447 -17.54 -25.12 -12.69
N GLY A 448 -16.67 -24.21 -12.25
CA GLY A 448 -15.86 -23.37 -13.14
C GLY A 448 -16.54 -22.07 -13.57
N GLY A 449 -17.18 -21.38 -12.62
CA GLY A 449 -17.82 -20.08 -12.85
C GLY A 449 -16.87 -19.00 -13.40
N SER A 450 -17.44 -17.97 -14.04
CA SER A 450 -16.66 -16.83 -14.52
C SER A 450 -16.02 -16.06 -13.36
N ARG A 451 -14.91 -15.35 -13.63
CA ARG A 451 -14.25 -14.48 -12.62
C ARG A 451 -15.24 -13.53 -11.95
N GLU A 452 -16.22 -13.04 -12.70
CA GLU A 452 -17.26 -12.15 -12.19
C GLU A 452 -18.11 -12.86 -11.12
N ILE A 453 -18.63 -14.06 -11.42
CA ILE A 453 -19.47 -14.84 -10.50
C ILE A 453 -18.68 -15.24 -9.25
N VAL A 454 -17.39 -15.57 -9.37
CA VAL A 454 -16.51 -15.84 -8.23
C VAL A 454 -16.47 -14.64 -7.28
N VAL A 455 -16.16 -13.45 -7.79
CA VAL A 455 -16.12 -12.23 -6.98
C VAL A 455 -17.48 -11.94 -6.35
N THR A 456 -18.55 -12.14 -7.11
CA THR A 456 -19.92 -11.95 -6.66
C THR A 456 -20.29 -12.90 -5.51
N PHE A 457 -19.93 -14.18 -5.59
CA PHE A 457 -20.13 -15.15 -4.51
C PHE A 457 -19.41 -14.72 -3.23
N PHE A 458 -18.12 -14.36 -3.31
CA PHE A 458 -17.36 -13.96 -2.11
C PHE A 458 -17.89 -12.67 -1.49
N ARG A 459 -18.34 -11.70 -2.30
CA ARG A 459 -19.01 -10.50 -1.81
C ARG A 459 -20.35 -10.80 -1.15
N ALA A 460 -21.15 -11.70 -1.72
CA ALA A 460 -22.41 -12.14 -1.12
C ALA A 460 -22.18 -12.90 0.20
N ALA A 461 -21.16 -13.77 0.26
CA ALA A 461 -20.76 -14.46 1.48
C ALA A 461 -20.34 -13.46 2.58
N PHE A 462 -19.54 -12.45 2.22
CA PHE A 462 -19.15 -11.38 3.13
C PHE A 462 -20.34 -10.60 3.66
N LEU A 463 -21.28 -10.19 2.79
CA LEU A 463 -22.50 -9.50 3.21
C LEU A 463 -23.34 -10.37 4.14
N PHE A 464 -23.56 -11.64 3.79
CA PHE A 464 -24.31 -12.57 4.62
C PHE A 464 -23.69 -12.72 6.02
N LEU A 465 -22.37 -12.89 6.09
CA LEU A 465 -21.65 -12.99 7.37
C LEU A 465 -21.67 -11.66 8.15
N SER A 466 -21.58 -10.52 7.46
CA SER A 466 -21.62 -9.20 8.11
C SER A 466 -22.89 -9.00 8.93
N TYR A 467 -24.04 -9.52 8.45
CA TYR A 467 -25.32 -9.39 9.14
C TYR A 467 -25.67 -10.61 10.00
N PHE A 468 -25.38 -11.84 9.55
CA PHE A 468 -25.91 -13.07 10.16
C PHE A 468 -24.84 -14.02 10.74
N PHE A 469 -23.63 -13.54 11.07
CA PHE A 469 -22.59 -14.42 11.63
C PHE A 469 -23.01 -15.13 12.92
N TYR A 470 -23.88 -14.49 13.72
CA TYR A 470 -24.37 -15.02 15.00
C TYR A 470 -25.24 -16.28 14.84
N VAL A 471 -25.73 -16.56 13.63
CA VAL A 471 -26.49 -17.78 13.33
C VAL A 471 -25.52 -18.94 13.04
N GLU A 472 -25.08 -19.60 14.11
CA GLU A 472 -24.04 -20.64 14.09
C GLU A 472 -24.27 -21.75 13.05
N ARG A 473 -25.52 -22.15 12.82
CA ARG A 473 -25.87 -23.19 11.83
C ARG A 473 -25.39 -22.84 10.42
N TYR A 474 -25.64 -21.60 9.98
CA TYR A 474 -25.27 -21.16 8.64
C TYR A 474 -23.79 -20.80 8.56
N SER A 475 -23.23 -20.16 9.59
CA SER A 475 -21.82 -19.78 9.59
C SER A 475 -20.89 -20.99 9.65
N ASN A 476 -21.21 -22.03 10.43
CA ASN A 476 -20.45 -23.29 10.45
C ASN A 476 -20.60 -24.07 9.14
N SER A 477 -21.82 -24.19 8.62
CA SER A 477 -22.06 -24.86 7.34
C SER A 477 -21.34 -24.16 6.18
N LEU A 478 -21.24 -22.82 6.21
CA LEU A 478 -20.49 -22.06 5.22
C LEU A 478 -18.98 -22.34 5.33
N THR A 479 -18.42 -22.42 6.54
CA THR A 479 -17.01 -22.78 6.75
C THR A 479 -16.68 -24.14 6.14
N ASP A 480 -17.49 -25.16 6.40
CA ASP A 480 -17.28 -26.51 5.86
C ASP A 480 -17.32 -26.50 4.32
N LYS A 481 -18.33 -25.84 3.75
CA LYS A 481 -18.49 -25.72 2.30
C LYS A 481 -17.38 -24.91 1.62
N LEU A 482 -16.87 -23.85 2.27
CA LEU A 482 -15.73 -23.09 1.77
C LEU A 482 -14.43 -23.90 1.79
N CYS A 483 -14.25 -24.77 2.80
CA CYS A 483 -13.12 -25.70 2.84
C CYS A 483 -13.20 -26.73 1.70
N GLU A 484 -14.38 -27.29 1.45
CA GLU A 484 -14.61 -28.18 0.30
C GLU A 484 -14.34 -27.47 -1.03
N LEU A 485 -14.86 -26.26 -1.21
CA LEU A 485 -14.63 -25.43 -2.40
C LEU A 485 -13.15 -25.14 -2.63
N TYR A 486 -12.40 -24.86 -1.55
CA TYR A 486 -10.96 -24.62 -1.61
C TYR A 486 -10.19 -25.83 -2.15
N PHE A 487 -10.57 -27.05 -1.76
CA PHE A 487 -9.93 -28.26 -2.27
C PHE A 487 -10.21 -28.54 -3.74
N HIS A 488 -11.43 -28.25 -4.19
CA HIS A 488 -11.76 -28.36 -5.61
C HIS A 488 -11.03 -27.30 -6.43
N HIS A 489 -10.83 -26.09 -5.88
CA HIS A 489 -10.21 -24.96 -6.59
C HIS A 489 -9.23 -24.17 -5.71
N THR A 490 -7.99 -24.66 -5.61
CA THR A 490 -6.94 -24.02 -4.79
C THR A 490 -6.60 -22.58 -5.21
N GLN A 491 -6.90 -22.22 -6.46
CA GLN A 491 -6.71 -20.87 -7.00
C GLN A 491 -7.59 -19.81 -6.31
N LEU A 492 -8.63 -20.22 -5.58
CA LEU A 492 -9.51 -19.32 -4.82
C LEU A 492 -8.89 -18.84 -3.49
N ALA A 493 -7.68 -19.28 -3.14
CA ALA A 493 -7.00 -18.88 -1.91
C ALA A 493 -7.00 -17.35 -1.66
N PRO A 494 -6.72 -16.47 -2.64
CA PRO A 494 -6.74 -15.02 -2.42
C PRO A 494 -8.11 -14.48 -1.99
N HIS A 495 -9.19 -15.08 -2.49
CA HIS A 495 -10.55 -14.67 -2.15
C HIS A 495 -10.95 -15.12 -0.75
N LEU A 496 -10.52 -16.32 -0.33
CA LEU A 496 -10.72 -16.81 1.04
C LEU A 496 -9.91 -16.01 2.06
N ILE A 497 -8.65 -15.69 1.74
CA ILE A 497 -7.81 -14.79 2.55
C ILE A 497 -8.52 -13.45 2.70
N ASN A 498 -8.94 -12.83 1.59
CA ASN A 498 -9.63 -11.55 1.62
C ASN A 498 -10.94 -11.61 2.40
N LEU A 499 -11.72 -12.70 2.30
CA LEU A 499 -12.93 -12.88 3.09
C LEU A 499 -12.63 -12.97 4.60
N ALA A 500 -11.61 -13.73 4.99
CA ALA A 500 -11.17 -13.81 6.39
C ALA A 500 -10.71 -12.44 6.92
N ASP A 501 -9.86 -11.73 6.16
CA ASP A 501 -9.34 -10.41 6.53
C ASP A 501 -10.47 -9.39 6.71
N GLN A 502 -11.35 -9.26 5.70
CA GLN A 502 -12.43 -8.28 5.75
C GLN A 502 -13.45 -8.60 6.84
N THR A 503 -13.70 -9.88 7.15
CA THR A 503 -14.58 -10.25 8.27
C THR A 503 -13.95 -9.93 9.61
N GLN A 504 -12.64 -10.12 9.79
CA GLN A 504 -11.93 -9.73 11.01
C GLN A 504 -11.86 -8.21 11.19
N ASP A 505 -11.63 -7.46 10.10
CA ASP A 505 -11.58 -5.98 10.12
C ASP A 505 -12.93 -5.36 10.49
N ARG A 506 -14.03 -5.84 9.87
CA ARG A 506 -15.38 -5.30 10.08
C ARG A 506 -16.03 -5.81 11.37
N LEU A 507 -15.75 -7.06 11.76
CA LEU A 507 -16.33 -7.73 12.93
C LEU A 507 -15.22 -8.02 13.95
N SER A 508 -14.69 -6.96 14.59
CA SER A 508 -13.56 -7.04 15.53
C SER A 508 -13.80 -7.89 16.80
N GLY A 509 -15.00 -8.49 16.94
CA GLY A 509 -15.34 -9.46 18.00
C GLY A 509 -15.73 -10.86 17.48
N SER A 510 -15.72 -11.12 16.17
CA SER A 510 -16.08 -12.43 15.62
C SER A 510 -14.88 -13.38 15.58
N THR A 511 -15.07 -14.61 16.05
CA THR A 511 -14.07 -15.69 15.95
C THR A 511 -14.17 -16.46 14.63
N TRP A 512 -15.11 -16.08 13.75
CA TRP A 512 -15.40 -16.83 12.53
C TRP A 512 -14.23 -16.81 11.54
N GLY A 513 -13.59 -15.65 11.31
CA GLY A 513 -12.42 -15.55 10.41
C GLY A 513 -11.26 -16.44 10.87
N VAL A 514 -10.93 -16.40 12.17
CA VAL A 514 -9.93 -17.27 12.79
C VAL A 514 -10.36 -18.75 12.69
N GLY A 515 -11.65 -19.03 12.89
CA GLY A 515 -12.24 -20.37 12.75
C GLY A 515 -12.10 -20.94 11.34
N LEU A 516 -12.37 -20.14 10.30
CA LEU A 516 -12.18 -20.51 8.89
C LEU A 516 -10.70 -20.81 8.61
N LEU A 517 -9.78 -19.93 9.03
CA LEU A 517 -8.34 -20.13 8.85
C LEU A 517 -7.85 -21.40 9.53
N LYS A 518 -8.36 -21.71 10.73
CA LYS A 518 -8.05 -22.95 11.45
C LYS A 518 -8.62 -24.19 10.74
N ALA A 519 -9.84 -24.11 10.21
CA ALA A 519 -10.44 -25.19 9.43
C ALA A 519 -9.64 -25.45 8.13
N LEU A 520 -9.25 -24.40 7.43
CA LEU A 520 -8.39 -24.47 6.24
C LEU A 520 -7.00 -25.03 6.56
N GLN A 521 -6.38 -24.63 7.67
CA GLN A 521 -5.10 -25.20 8.11
C GLN A 521 -5.23 -26.71 8.30
N ARG A 522 -6.26 -27.15 9.04
CA ARG A 522 -6.53 -28.56 9.31
C ARG A 522 -6.69 -29.34 8.01
N ALA A 523 -7.58 -28.85 7.15
CA ALA A 523 -7.80 -29.36 5.80
C ALA A 523 -6.48 -29.55 5.04
N ILE A 524 -5.67 -28.50 4.90
CA ILE A 524 -4.41 -28.54 4.14
C ILE A 524 -3.43 -29.57 4.73
N THR A 525 -3.31 -29.63 6.05
CA THR A 525 -2.33 -30.49 6.74
C THR A 525 -2.75 -31.97 6.77
N GLU A 526 -4.04 -32.26 6.69
CA GLU A 526 -4.59 -33.62 6.64
C GLU A 526 -4.64 -34.19 5.20
N ALA A 527 -4.41 -33.37 4.18
CA ALA A 527 -4.46 -33.78 2.78
C ALA A 527 -3.31 -34.75 2.41
N PRO A 528 -3.58 -35.84 1.65
CA PRO A 528 -2.57 -36.80 1.26
C PRO A 528 -1.56 -36.19 0.27
N LEU A 529 -0.27 -36.27 0.61
CA LEU A 529 0.84 -35.71 -0.19
C LEU A 529 0.92 -36.25 -1.62
N SER A 530 0.35 -37.44 -1.87
CA SER A 530 0.32 -38.10 -3.18
C SER A 530 -0.63 -37.45 -4.20
N GLN A 531 -1.55 -36.59 -3.76
CA GLN A 531 -2.54 -35.92 -4.61
C GLN A 531 -2.21 -34.44 -4.86
N LEU A 532 -1.16 -33.91 -4.23
CA LEU A 532 -0.79 -32.49 -4.34
C LEU A 532 -0.01 -32.21 -5.63
N THR A 533 -0.50 -31.27 -6.44
CA THR A 533 0.30 -30.73 -7.55
C THR A 533 1.21 -29.59 -7.06
N VAL A 534 2.30 -29.30 -7.80
CA VAL A 534 3.18 -28.16 -7.51
C VAL A 534 2.42 -26.82 -7.53
N HIS A 535 1.38 -26.71 -8.36
CA HIS A 535 0.55 -25.51 -8.45
C HIS A 535 -0.33 -25.35 -7.20
N ASP A 536 -0.96 -26.42 -6.74
CA ASP A 536 -1.80 -26.42 -5.54
C ASP A 536 -0.98 -26.10 -4.29
N LEU A 537 0.22 -26.70 -4.20
CA LEU A 537 1.17 -26.46 -3.12
C LEU A 537 1.49 -24.98 -2.93
N ARG A 538 1.63 -24.21 -4.02
CA ARG A 538 1.87 -22.76 -3.94
C ARG A 538 0.72 -22.02 -3.23
N TRP A 539 -0.52 -22.40 -3.49
CA TRP A 539 -1.68 -21.79 -2.86
C TRP A 539 -1.84 -22.25 -1.42
N HIS A 540 -1.60 -23.53 -1.12
CA HIS A 540 -1.53 -24.04 0.23
C HIS A 540 -0.51 -23.29 1.09
N LEU A 541 0.71 -23.06 0.56
CA LEU A 541 1.74 -22.29 1.27
C LEU A 541 1.36 -20.83 1.49
N LYS A 542 0.73 -20.18 0.50
CA LYS A 542 0.20 -18.82 0.68
C LYS A 542 -0.89 -18.76 1.75
N MET A 543 -1.77 -19.76 1.76
CA MET A 543 -2.84 -19.85 2.76
C MET A 543 -2.25 -20.05 4.16
N LEU A 544 -1.30 -21.00 4.30
CA LEU A 544 -0.59 -21.27 5.55
C LEU A 544 0.26 -20.07 6.02
N ALA A 545 0.81 -19.26 5.11
CA ALA A 545 1.53 -18.05 5.47
C ALA A 545 0.58 -17.04 6.16
N ARG A 546 -0.64 -16.89 5.65
CA ARG A 546 -1.68 -16.06 6.29
C ARG A 546 -2.17 -16.65 7.62
N VAL A 547 -2.36 -17.98 7.69
CA VAL A 547 -2.67 -18.68 8.95
C VAL A 547 -1.59 -18.46 9.99
N ALA A 548 -0.31 -18.40 9.59
CA ALA A 548 0.83 -18.15 10.46
C ALA A 548 0.92 -16.71 10.99
N GLU A 549 0.08 -15.79 10.52
CA GLU A 549 -0.05 -14.45 11.10
C GLU A 549 -0.97 -14.45 12.33
N GLU A 550 -1.88 -15.43 12.45
CA GLU A 550 -2.86 -15.52 13.53
C GLU A 550 -2.26 -16.14 14.79
N GLY A 551 -2.06 -15.33 15.82
CA GLY A 551 -1.46 -15.75 17.09
C GLY A 551 -2.25 -16.81 17.86
N GLU A 552 -3.55 -16.90 17.65
CA GLU A 552 -4.44 -17.87 18.32
C GLU A 552 -4.35 -19.29 17.74
N ILE A 553 -3.82 -19.44 16.51
CA ILE A 553 -3.80 -20.72 15.80
C ILE A 553 -2.47 -21.47 16.10
N PRO A 554 -2.52 -22.73 16.59
CA PRO A 554 -1.31 -23.51 16.81
C PRO A 554 -0.66 -23.92 15.49
N GLN A 555 0.65 -23.68 15.35
CA GLN A 555 1.38 -23.85 14.09
C GLN A 555 2.13 -25.19 13.94
N GLN A 556 1.98 -26.12 14.89
CA GLN A 556 2.68 -27.41 14.85
C GLN A 556 2.32 -28.22 13.59
N ASN A 557 1.05 -28.21 13.18
CA ASN A 557 0.59 -28.90 11.98
C ASN A 557 1.18 -28.26 10.71
N THR A 558 1.30 -26.93 10.68
CA THR A 558 1.98 -26.19 9.60
C THR A 558 3.44 -26.63 9.47
N LEU A 559 4.17 -26.73 10.58
CA LEU A 559 5.58 -27.16 10.59
C LEU A 559 5.75 -28.63 10.15
N ASN A 560 4.89 -29.52 10.65
CA ASN A 560 4.89 -30.93 10.25
C ASN A 560 4.65 -31.06 8.73
N PHE A 561 3.69 -30.30 8.19
CA PHE A 561 3.42 -30.27 6.75
C PHE A 561 4.62 -29.75 5.93
N LEU A 562 5.25 -28.64 6.36
CA LEU A 562 6.46 -28.12 5.71
C LEU A 562 7.60 -29.14 5.73
N SER A 563 7.85 -29.81 6.86
CA SER A 563 8.86 -30.85 6.99
C SER A 563 8.59 -32.03 6.04
N CYS A 564 7.34 -32.46 5.93
CA CYS A 564 6.92 -33.51 4.99
C CYS A 564 7.16 -33.15 3.51
N ILE A 565 6.98 -31.87 3.14
CA ILE A 565 7.21 -31.41 1.76
C ILE A 565 8.72 -31.38 1.45
N ILE A 566 9.52 -30.90 2.40
CA ILE A 566 10.94 -30.60 2.21
C ILE A 566 11.83 -31.85 2.34
N THR A 567 11.37 -32.88 3.07
CA THR A 567 12.15 -34.12 3.27
C THR A 567 12.12 -35.01 2.02
N PRO A 568 13.28 -35.43 1.47
CA PRO A 568 13.37 -36.17 0.21
C PRO A 568 12.66 -37.52 0.21
N SER A 569 12.52 -38.15 1.38
CA SER A 569 11.93 -39.48 1.55
C SER A 569 10.42 -39.51 1.33
N SER A 570 9.75 -38.35 1.33
CA SER A 570 8.29 -38.26 1.43
C SER A 570 7.61 -37.59 0.22
N SER A 571 8.34 -36.87 -0.65
CA SER A 571 7.74 -36.17 -1.79
C SER A 571 8.63 -36.17 -3.05
N SER A 572 8.05 -36.49 -4.21
CA SER A 572 8.68 -36.32 -5.52
C SER A 572 8.66 -34.86 -6.02
N LEU A 573 8.00 -33.96 -5.26
CA LEU A 573 7.77 -32.55 -5.60
C LEU A 573 8.99 -31.67 -5.32
N CYS A 574 9.83 -32.03 -4.34
CA CYS A 574 11.09 -31.34 -4.03
C CYS A 574 12.22 -31.61 -5.03
N VAL A 575 12.04 -32.58 -5.95
CA VAL A 575 13.03 -32.88 -7.00
C VAL A 575 13.11 -31.73 -8.02
N SER A 576 12.04 -30.95 -8.18
CA SER A 576 12.08 -29.67 -8.90
C SER A 576 12.38 -28.53 -7.92
N SER A 577 13.66 -28.21 -7.73
CA SER A 577 14.18 -27.09 -6.94
C SER A 577 13.81 -25.72 -7.55
N GLY A 578 12.52 -25.40 -7.55
CA GLY A 578 12.01 -24.15 -8.13
C GLY A 578 12.09 -23.00 -7.13
N TRP A 579 12.86 -21.95 -7.45
CA TRP A 579 12.98 -20.70 -6.69
C TRP A 579 11.65 -20.16 -6.12
N ARG A 580 10.55 -20.26 -6.88
CA ARG A 580 9.21 -19.78 -6.45
C ARG A 580 8.61 -20.58 -5.29
N LEU A 581 8.85 -21.89 -5.25
CA LEU A 581 8.37 -22.76 -4.18
C LEU A 581 9.17 -22.50 -2.91
N GLY A 582 10.50 -22.41 -3.01
CA GLY A 582 11.39 -22.04 -1.91
C GLY A 582 11.01 -20.70 -1.27
N ASN A 583 10.72 -19.68 -2.07
CA ASN A 583 10.24 -18.38 -1.57
C ASN A 583 8.90 -18.48 -0.83
N SER A 584 8.01 -19.37 -1.28
CA SER A 584 6.71 -19.55 -0.63
C SER A 584 6.85 -20.27 0.72
N VAL A 585 7.75 -21.24 0.83
CA VAL A 585 8.15 -21.89 2.11
C VAL A 585 8.81 -20.89 3.05
N LEU A 586 9.80 -20.13 2.56
CA LEU A 586 10.47 -19.08 3.33
C LEU A 586 9.50 -17.98 3.78
N GLY A 587 8.47 -17.68 2.99
CA GLY A 587 7.38 -16.78 3.38
C GLY A 587 6.62 -17.26 4.62
N VAL A 588 6.27 -18.55 4.68
CA VAL A 588 5.65 -19.16 5.87
C VAL A 588 6.63 -19.12 7.05
N CYS A 589 7.88 -19.53 6.85
CA CYS A 589 8.90 -19.50 7.90
C CYS A 589 9.09 -18.09 8.47
N ARG A 590 9.12 -17.04 7.62
CA ARG A 590 9.23 -15.65 8.06
C ARG A 590 8.06 -15.22 8.94
N ARG A 591 6.82 -15.63 8.65
CA ARG A 591 5.66 -15.34 9.51
C ARG A 591 5.76 -16.10 10.85
N LEU A 592 6.19 -17.36 10.82
CA LEU A 592 6.41 -18.17 12.03
C LEU A 592 7.52 -17.60 12.93
N LEU A 593 8.56 -16.99 12.36
CA LEU A 593 9.61 -16.31 13.10
C LEU A 593 9.10 -15.15 13.96
N ILE A 594 8.01 -14.50 13.56
CA ILE A 594 7.41 -13.35 14.27
C ILE A 594 6.25 -13.81 15.19
N HIS A 595 5.90 -15.11 15.16
CA HIS A 595 4.71 -15.64 15.82
C HIS A 595 4.80 -15.57 17.36
N PRO A 596 3.71 -15.25 18.08
CA PRO A 596 3.70 -15.14 19.55
C PRO A 596 3.98 -16.47 20.28
N SER A 597 3.93 -17.62 19.60
CA SER A 597 4.30 -18.92 20.17
C SER A 597 5.64 -19.47 19.70
N LEU A 598 6.56 -18.61 19.21
CA LEU A 598 7.88 -19.00 18.71
C LEU A 598 8.66 -19.95 19.65
N ASP A 599 8.53 -19.80 20.97
CA ASP A 599 9.30 -20.60 21.95
C ASP A 599 9.01 -22.11 21.82
N LEU A 600 7.79 -22.48 21.44
CA LEU A 600 7.38 -23.86 21.18
C LEU A 600 7.77 -24.33 19.77
N LEU A 601 7.95 -23.40 18.85
CA LEU A 601 8.18 -23.64 17.43
C LEU A 601 9.67 -23.57 17.04
N LEU A 602 10.54 -23.15 17.97
CA LEU A 602 11.95 -22.84 17.72
C LEU A 602 12.72 -24.03 17.14
N ILE A 603 12.60 -25.21 17.77
CA ILE A 603 13.32 -26.42 17.35
C ILE A 603 12.84 -26.90 15.97
N PRO A 604 11.53 -27.16 15.74
CA PRO A 604 11.10 -27.67 14.44
C PRO A 604 11.31 -26.65 13.30
N LEU A 605 11.23 -25.35 13.58
CA LEU A 605 11.52 -24.31 12.60
C LEU A 605 13.02 -24.23 12.25
N ALA A 606 13.89 -24.36 13.26
CA ALA A 606 15.34 -24.41 13.05
C ALA A 606 15.74 -25.62 12.20
N ASP A 607 15.15 -26.80 12.45
CA ASP A 607 15.41 -28.01 11.68
C ASP A 607 15.01 -27.83 10.20
N ILE A 608 13.85 -27.22 9.94
CA ILE A 608 13.39 -26.91 8.57
C ILE A 608 14.34 -25.94 7.86
N LEU A 609 14.73 -24.85 8.51
CA LEU A 609 15.63 -23.84 7.94
C LEU A 609 17.04 -24.41 7.71
N GLN A 610 17.53 -25.25 8.61
CA GLN A 610 18.82 -25.94 8.46
C GLN A 610 18.77 -26.92 7.29
N HIS A 611 17.69 -27.68 7.13
CA HIS A 611 17.53 -28.59 6.01
C HIS A 611 17.48 -27.84 4.67
N LEU A 612 16.76 -26.71 4.60
CA LEU A 612 16.76 -25.84 3.40
C LEU A 612 18.16 -25.31 3.07
N THR A 613 18.94 -24.93 4.09
CA THR A 613 20.32 -24.43 3.92
C THR A 613 21.26 -25.50 3.36
N CYS A 614 21.11 -26.76 3.80
CA CYS A 614 22.03 -27.84 3.42
C CYS A 614 21.62 -28.58 2.14
N HIS A 615 20.33 -28.64 1.81
CA HIS A 615 19.81 -29.59 0.83
C HIS A 615 18.94 -28.99 -0.29
N TYR A 616 18.56 -27.71 -0.24
CA TYR A 616 17.75 -27.11 -1.29
C TYR A 616 18.58 -26.81 -2.55
N GLY A 617 18.04 -27.00 -3.76
CA GLY A 617 18.85 -26.88 -4.99
C GLY A 617 19.21 -25.45 -5.44
N ASP A 618 18.50 -24.43 -4.92
CA ASP A 618 18.68 -23.02 -5.30
C ASP A 618 19.49 -22.25 -4.25
N THR A 619 20.57 -21.58 -4.67
CA THR A 619 21.51 -20.88 -3.78
C THR A 619 20.88 -19.69 -3.06
N ASP A 620 19.97 -18.96 -3.72
CA ASP A 620 19.30 -17.80 -3.15
C ASP A 620 18.39 -18.23 -1.98
N ILE A 621 17.68 -19.35 -2.15
CA ILE A 621 16.87 -19.95 -1.08
C ILE A 621 17.74 -20.47 0.07
N GLN A 622 18.90 -21.08 -0.23
CA GLN A 622 19.84 -21.52 0.81
C GLN A 622 20.37 -20.34 1.64
N ASP A 623 20.73 -19.23 0.99
CA ASP A 623 21.28 -18.05 1.66
C ASP A 623 20.22 -17.35 2.51
N HIS A 624 18.98 -17.21 2.01
CA HIS A 624 17.87 -16.68 2.80
C HIS A 624 17.50 -17.61 3.97
N ALA A 625 17.50 -18.93 3.77
CA ALA A 625 17.28 -19.90 4.85
C ALA A 625 18.38 -19.80 5.91
N ARG A 626 19.64 -19.64 5.49
CA ARG A 626 20.79 -19.43 6.38
C ARG A 626 20.64 -18.15 7.18
N LEU A 627 20.25 -17.05 6.53
CA LEU A 627 19.98 -15.77 7.19
C LEU A 627 18.90 -15.94 8.26
N TYR A 628 17.76 -16.55 7.92
CA TYR A 628 16.68 -16.80 8.88
C TYR A 628 17.09 -17.73 10.02
N TYR A 629 17.88 -18.77 9.74
CA TYR A 629 18.45 -19.66 10.75
C TYR A 629 19.40 -18.91 11.69
N THR A 630 20.27 -18.06 11.15
CA THR A 630 21.16 -17.21 11.95
C THR A 630 20.36 -16.22 12.79
N LEU A 631 19.35 -15.54 12.23
CA LEU A 631 18.49 -14.63 13.00
C LEU A 631 17.76 -15.35 14.13
N LEU A 632 17.21 -16.54 13.87
CA LEU A 632 16.51 -17.37 14.87
C LEU A 632 17.44 -17.80 16.03
N THR A 633 18.72 -18.05 15.73
CA THR A 633 19.70 -18.56 16.71
C THR A 633 20.51 -17.48 17.42
N THR A 634 20.56 -16.25 16.88
CA THR A 634 21.40 -15.15 17.40
C THR A 634 20.62 -14.01 18.05
N LEU A 635 19.35 -13.81 17.72
CA LEU A 635 18.54 -12.71 18.23
C LEU A 635 17.48 -13.17 19.24
N SER A 636 17.20 -12.32 20.23
CA SER A 636 16.00 -12.47 21.08
C SER A 636 14.73 -12.18 20.28
N ARG A 637 13.58 -12.74 20.70
CA ARG A 637 12.30 -12.58 19.99
C ARG A 637 11.94 -11.11 19.70
N GLU A 638 12.09 -10.23 20.68
CA GLU A 638 11.77 -8.81 20.53
C GLU A 638 12.66 -8.13 19.48
N LYS A 639 13.97 -8.42 19.49
CA LYS A 639 14.92 -7.92 18.49
C LYS A 639 14.62 -8.50 17.11
N LEU A 640 14.32 -9.79 17.03
CA LEU A 640 13.95 -10.48 15.80
C LEU A 640 12.67 -9.88 15.19
N ALA A 641 11.62 -9.67 16.00
CA ALA A 641 10.39 -9.03 15.56
C ALA A 641 10.67 -7.60 15.05
N SER A 642 11.51 -6.82 15.76
CA SER A 642 11.87 -5.46 15.32
C SER A 642 12.64 -5.43 13.99
N VAL A 643 13.55 -6.38 13.77
CA VAL A 643 14.35 -6.50 12.53
C VAL A 643 13.48 -6.94 11.35
N LEU A 644 12.51 -7.83 11.58
CA LEU A 644 11.64 -8.36 10.53
C LEU A 644 10.40 -7.49 10.24
N MET A 645 9.93 -6.68 11.22
CA MET A 645 8.75 -5.80 11.11
C MET A 645 9.06 -4.39 10.61
N GLN A 646 10.34 -3.99 10.47
CA GLN A 646 10.77 -2.69 9.90
C GLN A 646 10.34 -2.45 8.43
N GLY A 647 9.48 -3.31 7.86
CA GLY A 647 8.91 -3.17 6.52
C GLY A 647 7.47 -2.65 6.42
N GLU A 648 6.70 -2.49 7.52
CA GLU A 648 5.23 -2.33 7.41
C GLU A 648 4.56 -1.21 8.26
N ILE A 649 5.24 -0.15 8.72
CA ILE A 649 4.55 0.97 9.42
C ILE A 649 4.78 2.34 8.76
N GLN A 650 3.66 2.86 8.22
CA GLN A 650 3.22 4.26 8.02
C GLN A 650 3.96 5.20 7.05
N GLY A 651 3.24 5.58 5.99
CA GLY A 651 3.15 6.99 5.56
C GLY A 651 4.37 7.63 4.93
N GLY A 652 4.47 7.59 3.60
CA GLY A 652 4.85 8.76 2.81
C GLY A 652 6.29 9.32 2.89
N GLN A 653 7.24 8.68 3.56
CA GLN A 653 8.66 9.03 3.44
C GLN A 653 9.51 7.83 3.05
N GLN A 654 9.97 7.84 1.79
CA GLN A 654 11.02 6.96 1.30
C GLN A 654 12.32 7.23 2.08
N VAL A 655 12.54 6.52 3.18
CA VAL A 655 13.88 6.33 3.71
C VAL A 655 14.56 5.29 2.82
N LYS A 656 15.64 5.70 2.17
CA LYS A 656 16.44 4.88 1.24
C LYS A 656 16.76 3.52 1.87
N LYS A 657 16.21 2.47 1.26
CA LYS A 657 16.58 1.07 1.51
C LYS A 657 18.09 0.90 1.35
N GLN A 658 18.82 0.72 2.44
CA GLN A 658 20.18 0.17 2.38
C GLN A 658 20.07 -1.35 2.38
N SER A 659 20.18 -1.93 1.19
CA SER A 659 20.40 -3.36 1.00
C SER A 659 21.70 -3.77 1.70
N LEU A 660 21.61 -4.64 2.71
CA LEU A 660 22.76 -5.26 3.38
C LEU A 660 23.31 -6.42 2.53
N SER A 661 23.65 -6.14 1.26
CA SER A 661 24.14 -7.13 0.29
C SER A 661 25.65 -7.03 0.02
N CYS A 662 26.46 -6.64 1.00
CA CYS A 662 27.92 -6.45 0.82
C CYS A 662 28.80 -7.25 1.79
N ILE A 663 28.39 -8.44 2.23
CA ILE A 663 29.27 -9.37 2.99
C ILE A 663 29.55 -10.61 2.14
N MET A 664 30.07 -10.41 0.92
CA MET A 664 30.73 -11.45 0.13
C MET A 664 31.88 -10.77 -0.61
N ALA A 665 33.00 -10.59 0.09
CA ALA A 665 34.28 -10.29 -0.53
C ALA A 665 35.19 -11.52 -0.34
N GLU A 666 35.28 -12.28 -1.42
CA GLU A 666 36.51 -12.83 -1.98
C GLU A 666 37.51 -13.48 -1.00
N SER A 667 37.61 -14.81 -1.08
CA SER A 667 38.82 -15.53 -0.68
C SER A 667 39.44 -16.18 -1.92
N GLU A 668 40.11 -15.36 -2.73
CA GLU A 668 41.23 -15.81 -3.56
C GLU A 668 42.51 -15.60 -2.77
N GLY A 669 43.25 -16.68 -2.51
CA GLY A 669 44.52 -16.58 -1.78
C GLY A 669 45.06 -17.91 -1.28
N LEU A 670 45.22 -18.91 -2.15
CA LEU A 670 46.13 -20.03 -1.89
C LEU A 670 47.58 -19.52 -1.92
N THR A 671 47.98 -18.87 -0.84
CA THR A 671 49.39 -18.80 -0.44
C THR A 671 49.54 -19.74 0.75
N ALA A 672 50.41 -20.74 0.61
CA ALA A 672 50.73 -21.66 1.70
C ALA A 672 51.45 -20.87 2.82
N MET A 673 50.68 -20.18 3.66
CA MET A 673 51.17 -19.55 4.88
C MET A 673 51.13 -20.58 6.01
N LEU A 674 52.29 -20.85 6.62
CA LEU A 674 52.41 -21.70 7.80
C LEU A 674 51.74 -20.97 8.98
N THR A 675 50.67 -21.54 9.53
CA THR A 675 49.95 -21.01 10.70
C THR A 675 50.05 -21.99 11.86
N VAL A 676 50.27 -21.48 13.07
CA VAL A 676 50.20 -22.28 14.29
C VAL A 676 48.73 -22.33 14.72
N HIS A 677 48.18 -23.54 14.87
CA HIS A 677 46.80 -23.73 15.30
C HIS A 677 46.74 -24.04 16.79
N GLN A 678 46.02 -23.22 17.56
CA GLN A 678 45.67 -23.52 18.94
C GLN A 678 44.17 -23.77 19.06
N THR A 679 43.79 -24.87 19.72
CA THR A 679 42.39 -25.29 19.90
C THR A 679 42.00 -25.14 21.36
N GLU A 680 41.08 -24.23 21.65
CA GLU A 680 40.58 -23.97 23.01
C GLU A 680 39.08 -24.28 23.12
N ARG A 681 38.62 -24.64 24.32
CA ARG A 681 37.20 -24.93 24.60
C ARG A 681 36.60 -23.83 25.47
N LEU A 682 35.48 -23.28 25.04
CA LEU A 682 34.72 -22.29 25.81
C LEU A 682 33.78 -23.00 26.79
N THR A 683 34.05 -22.88 28.10
CA THR A 683 33.25 -23.49 29.16
C THR A 683 32.85 -22.48 30.21
N HIS A 684 31.69 -22.67 30.85
CA HIS A 684 31.29 -21.87 32.01
C HIS A 684 32.18 -22.20 33.21
N ILE A 685 32.78 -21.19 33.83
CA ILE A 685 33.61 -21.31 35.04
C ILE A 685 32.95 -20.49 36.16
N GLY A 686 32.76 -21.06 37.35
CA GLY A 686 32.19 -20.38 38.52
C GLY A 686 30.86 -20.95 39.04
N ALA A 687 30.30 -20.30 40.07
CA ALA A 687 29.04 -20.71 40.69
C ALA A 687 27.85 -20.61 39.73
N HIS A 688 26.86 -21.48 39.90
CA HIS A 688 25.68 -21.56 39.01
C HIS A 688 24.77 -20.34 39.18
N ASP A 689 24.72 -19.47 38.16
CA ASP A 689 23.72 -18.39 38.04
C ASP A 689 22.87 -18.64 36.79
N PHE A 690 21.56 -18.80 36.98
CA PHE A 690 20.59 -19.16 35.94
C PHE A 690 20.54 -18.13 34.80
N ARG A 691 20.93 -16.87 35.05
CA ARG A 691 20.94 -15.81 34.03
C ARG A 691 21.96 -16.04 32.92
N PHE A 692 22.99 -16.84 33.19
CA PHE A 692 24.07 -17.13 32.25
C PHE A 692 24.02 -18.56 31.70
N ASP A 693 22.91 -19.28 31.88
CA ASP A 693 22.74 -20.62 31.32
C ASP A 693 22.64 -20.61 29.79
N GLN A 694 22.16 -19.49 29.23
CA GLN A 694 22.06 -19.25 27.80
C GLN A 694 22.71 -17.92 27.40
N LEU A 695 23.87 -18.00 26.74
CA LEU A 695 24.61 -16.85 26.23
C LEU A 695 24.49 -16.78 24.70
N PHE A 696 24.31 -15.58 24.18
CA PHE A 696 24.13 -15.29 22.75
C PHE A 696 25.14 -14.23 22.28
N SER A 697 25.53 -14.30 21.01
CA SER A 697 26.40 -13.32 20.35
C SER A 697 27.70 -13.04 21.13
N ILE A 698 28.45 -14.10 21.45
CA ILE A 698 29.71 -14.00 22.19
C ILE A 698 30.79 -13.55 21.22
N HIS A 699 31.30 -12.33 21.40
CA HIS A 699 32.44 -11.79 20.66
C HIS A 699 33.69 -11.90 21.52
N LEU A 700 34.66 -12.68 21.05
CA LEU A 700 35.97 -12.85 21.67
C LEU A 700 36.96 -11.90 21.03
N HIS A 701 37.57 -11.07 21.85
CA HIS A 701 38.63 -10.15 21.45
C HIS A 701 39.97 -10.66 21.99
N PHE A 702 41.01 -10.57 21.16
CA PHE A 702 42.36 -11.04 21.50
C PHE A 702 43.36 -9.91 21.29
N SER A 703 44.19 -9.67 22.30
CA SER A 703 45.27 -8.69 22.25
C SER A 703 46.61 -9.36 22.55
N LEU A 704 47.65 -8.97 21.80
CA LEU A 704 49.02 -9.46 21.98
C LEU A 704 49.79 -8.54 22.92
N MET A 705 50.60 -9.12 23.78
CA MET A 705 51.51 -8.37 24.67
C MET A 705 52.83 -7.98 23.98
N ASP A 706 53.12 -8.54 22.82
CA ASP A 706 54.35 -8.35 22.06
C ASP A 706 54.10 -8.27 20.54
N ASP A 707 55.16 -8.01 19.76
CA ASP A 707 55.12 -7.89 18.29
C ASP A 707 55.54 -9.20 17.57
N HIS A 708 55.57 -10.34 18.28
CA HIS A 708 56.07 -11.60 17.72
C HIS A 708 55.11 -12.24 16.72
N TYR A 709 53.82 -11.94 16.82
CA TYR A 709 52.76 -12.46 15.95
C TYR A 709 51.94 -11.33 15.32
N GLU A 710 51.24 -11.63 14.22
CA GLU A 710 50.25 -10.73 13.64
C GLU A 710 49.01 -10.61 14.54
N GLU A 711 48.39 -9.42 14.58
CA GLU A 711 47.16 -9.18 15.33
C GLU A 711 46.04 -10.13 14.88
N LEU A 712 45.32 -10.67 15.87
CA LEU A 712 44.21 -11.59 15.66
C LEU A 712 42.91 -10.82 15.42
N SER A 713 42.10 -11.29 14.47
CA SER A 713 40.74 -10.82 14.32
C SER A 713 39.83 -11.37 15.41
N ASP A 714 38.84 -10.58 15.82
CA ASP A 714 37.82 -11.01 16.77
C ASP A 714 37.06 -12.26 16.25
N ILE A 715 36.74 -13.16 17.17
CA ILE A 715 36.01 -14.41 16.87
C ILE A 715 34.61 -14.33 17.45
N SER A 716 33.60 -14.59 16.63
CA SER A 716 32.20 -14.57 17.05
C SER A 716 31.68 -16.00 17.25
N VAL A 717 31.17 -16.30 18.45
CA VAL A 717 30.51 -17.55 18.81
C VAL A 717 29.01 -17.29 19.01
N PRO A 718 28.12 -17.92 18.22
CA PRO A 718 26.71 -17.52 18.15
C PRO A 718 25.96 -17.79 19.45
N CYS A 719 26.19 -18.92 20.09
CA CYS A 719 25.60 -19.24 21.39
C CYS A 719 26.45 -20.22 22.20
N LEU A 720 26.34 -20.11 23.52
CA LEU A 720 26.88 -21.06 24.49
C LEU A 720 25.76 -21.40 25.49
N PHE A 721 25.33 -22.66 25.47
CA PHE A 721 24.30 -23.16 26.37
C PHE A 721 24.89 -24.25 27.26
N ARG A 722 24.56 -24.23 28.55
CA ARG A 722 25.06 -25.21 29.52
C ARG A 722 24.62 -26.66 29.22
N GLU A 723 23.50 -26.84 28.52
CA GLU A 723 22.95 -28.15 28.13
C GLU A 723 23.58 -28.74 26.85
N ARG A 724 24.40 -27.95 26.13
CA ARG A 724 25.05 -28.37 24.87
C ARG A 724 26.55 -28.61 25.08
N PRO A 725 27.19 -29.42 24.23
CA PRO A 725 28.64 -29.55 24.25
C PRO A 725 29.30 -28.18 23.98
N PRO A 726 30.38 -27.83 24.70
CA PRO A 726 31.03 -26.53 24.56
C PRO A 726 31.64 -26.37 23.16
N PRO A 727 31.49 -25.19 22.52
CA PRO A 727 32.07 -24.90 21.22
C PRO A 727 33.60 -24.89 21.31
N VAL A 728 34.24 -25.43 20.27
CA VAL A 728 35.71 -25.44 20.12
C VAL A 728 36.11 -24.26 19.25
N VAL A 729 36.95 -23.38 19.79
CA VAL A 729 37.50 -22.21 19.08
C VAL A 729 38.89 -22.57 18.55
N LYS A 730 39.14 -22.25 17.27
CA LYS A 730 40.44 -22.45 16.62
C LYS A 730 41.10 -21.10 16.38
N LEU A 731 42.26 -20.87 16.99
CA LEU A 731 43.06 -19.68 16.78
C LEU A 731 44.10 -19.95 15.69
N HIS A 732 44.23 -19.00 14.76
CA HIS A 732 45.18 -19.07 13.65
C HIS A 732 46.27 -18.01 13.87
N LEU A 733 47.43 -18.43 14.32
CA LEU A 733 48.54 -17.54 14.64
C LEU A 733 49.53 -17.47 13.47
N LYS A 734 49.88 -16.25 13.06
CA LYS A 734 50.89 -15.97 12.04
C LYS A 734 52.14 -15.37 12.69
N PRO A 735 53.22 -16.14 12.87
CA PRO A 735 54.44 -15.66 13.49
C PRO A 735 55.20 -14.68 12.58
N ARG A 736 55.54 -13.51 13.13
CA ARG A 736 56.53 -12.57 12.56
C ARG A 736 57.93 -12.90 13.03
N ARG A 737 58.06 -13.38 14.28
CA ARG A 737 59.31 -13.86 14.88
C ARG A 737 59.10 -15.23 15.52
N PRO A 738 60.12 -16.11 15.54
CA PRO A 738 60.03 -17.46 16.09
C PRO A 738 60.15 -17.50 17.63
N TYR A 739 59.42 -16.62 18.33
CA TYR A 739 59.48 -16.50 19.80
C TYR A 739 58.13 -16.87 20.45
N PRO A 740 58.12 -17.37 21.70
CA PRO A 740 56.88 -17.60 22.44
C PRO A 740 56.14 -16.29 22.71
N THR A 741 54.81 -16.36 22.88
CA THR A 741 53.95 -15.19 23.15
C THR A 741 52.82 -15.50 24.14
N THR A 742 52.17 -14.45 24.66
CA THR A 742 50.96 -14.54 25.49
C THR A 742 49.85 -13.66 24.90
N LEU A 743 48.66 -14.24 24.79
CA LEU A 743 47.45 -13.62 24.26
C LEU A 743 46.48 -13.30 25.40
N CYS A 744 46.13 -12.03 25.57
CA CYS A 744 45.09 -11.61 26.49
C CYS A 744 43.72 -11.66 25.78
N ALA A 745 42.77 -12.39 26.37
CA ALA A 745 41.45 -12.61 25.79
C ALA A 745 40.34 -11.93 26.62
N SER A 746 39.37 -11.31 25.95
CA SER A 746 38.14 -10.81 26.56
C SER A 746 36.92 -11.22 25.75
N ALA A 747 35.74 -11.19 26.37
CA ALA A 747 34.49 -11.59 25.75
C ALA A 747 33.36 -10.60 26.03
N ILE A 748 32.62 -10.23 25.00
CA ILE A 748 31.35 -9.49 25.09
C ILE A 748 30.24 -10.45 24.68
N PHE A 749 29.16 -10.56 25.46
CA PHE A 749 28.05 -11.46 25.15
C PHE A 749 26.71 -10.91 25.64
N THR A 750 25.61 -11.46 25.13
CA THR A 750 24.24 -11.06 25.48
C THR A 750 23.52 -12.20 26.22
N THR A 751 22.78 -11.87 27.27
CA THR A 751 21.96 -12.81 28.05
C THR A 751 20.50 -12.83 27.56
N GLN A 752 19.72 -13.81 28.00
CA GLN A 752 18.33 -14.03 27.55
C GLN A 752 17.40 -12.81 27.80
N ASP A 753 17.70 -12.02 28.82
CA ASP A 753 17.03 -10.75 29.15
C ASP A 753 17.43 -9.58 28.22
N GLY A 754 18.31 -9.83 27.24
CA GLY A 754 18.71 -8.85 26.23
C GLY A 754 19.83 -7.89 26.64
N LEU A 755 20.38 -8.02 27.86
CA LEU A 755 21.49 -7.22 28.37
C LEU A 755 22.84 -7.71 27.83
N SER A 756 23.75 -6.77 27.54
CA SER A 756 25.12 -7.06 27.09
C SER A 756 26.12 -6.98 28.25
N TRP A 757 26.99 -7.98 28.34
CA TRP A 757 27.97 -8.17 29.40
C TRP A 757 29.38 -8.26 28.82
N HIS A 758 30.38 -7.82 29.59
CA HIS A 758 31.80 -7.90 29.25
C HIS A 758 32.55 -8.65 30.35
N THR A 759 33.42 -9.59 29.97
CA THR A 759 34.29 -10.32 30.91
C THR A 759 35.69 -10.49 30.34
N ASN A 760 36.68 -10.56 31.23
CA ASN A 760 38.05 -10.97 30.87
C ASN A 760 38.14 -12.50 30.96
N LEU A 761 38.88 -13.11 30.05
CA LEU A 761 39.18 -14.54 30.02
C LEU A 761 40.63 -14.79 30.49
N PRO A 762 40.98 -16.04 30.86
CA PRO A 762 42.36 -16.40 31.17
C PRO A 762 43.29 -16.17 29.96
N ASP A 763 44.52 -15.75 30.24
CA ASP A 763 45.55 -15.56 29.21
C ASP A 763 45.93 -16.90 28.55
N ILE A 764 46.15 -16.86 27.24
CA ILE A 764 46.52 -18.03 26.43
C ILE A 764 48.00 -17.94 26.10
N HIS A 765 48.78 -18.93 26.51
CA HIS A 765 50.23 -18.98 26.27
C HIS A 765 50.58 -19.86 25.07
N VAL A 766 51.50 -19.37 24.23
CA VAL A 766 52.09 -20.10 23.11
C VAL A 766 53.53 -20.44 23.47
N ASP A 767 53.77 -21.71 23.78
CA ASP A 767 55.09 -22.21 24.19
C ASP A 767 56.04 -22.33 22.99
N PHE A 768 57.34 -22.18 23.24
CA PHE A 768 58.38 -22.27 22.21
C PHE A 768 58.33 -23.58 21.39
N GLN A 769 58.06 -24.71 22.05
CA GLN A 769 57.94 -26.02 21.38
C GLN A 769 56.77 -26.13 20.39
N GLN A 770 55.73 -25.30 20.55
CA GLN A 770 54.55 -25.31 19.68
C GLN A 770 54.82 -24.61 18.34
N VAL A 771 55.95 -23.91 18.22
CA VAL A 771 56.40 -23.24 16.99
C VAL A 771 57.19 -24.20 16.08
N PHE A 772 57.56 -25.39 16.57
CA PHE A 772 58.44 -26.31 15.84
C PHE A 772 57.70 -26.94 14.68
N MET A 773 58.20 -26.72 13.46
CA MET A 773 57.66 -27.31 12.25
C MET A 773 58.68 -28.28 11.62
N PRO A 774 58.22 -29.40 11.05
CA PRO A 774 59.08 -30.22 10.21
C PRO A 774 59.47 -29.41 8.97
N LEU A 775 60.64 -29.71 8.42
CA LEU A 775 61.13 -29.08 7.20
C LEU A 775 60.02 -29.03 6.13
N PRO A 776 59.61 -27.83 5.66
CA PRO A 776 58.65 -27.68 4.57
C PRO A 776 59.30 -28.08 3.25
N ALA A 777 59.42 -29.38 3.03
CA ALA A 777 60.02 -29.98 1.84
C ALA A 777 58.95 -30.49 0.87
N PRO A 778 59.21 -30.46 -0.46
CA PRO A 778 58.37 -31.13 -1.44
C PRO A 778 58.17 -32.61 -1.09
N GLN A 779 56.98 -33.15 -1.30
CA GLN A 779 56.67 -34.56 -1.00
C GLN A 779 57.57 -35.56 -1.75
N ALA A 780 58.19 -35.14 -2.86
CA ALA A 780 59.15 -35.94 -3.63
C ALA A 780 60.55 -36.06 -2.97
N TRP A 781 60.86 -35.28 -1.93
CA TRP A 781 62.15 -35.36 -1.24
C TRP A 781 62.24 -36.61 -0.36
N GLY A 782 63.06 -37.56 -0.81
CA GLY A 782 63.50 -38.69 0.01
C GLY A 782 64.46 -38.25 1.13
N ARG A 783 64.74 -39.17 2.07
CA ARG A 783 65.62 -38.93 3.22
C ARG A 783 67.03 -38.45 2.81
N ALA A 784 67.57 -38.96 1.70
CA ALA A 784 68.87 -38.56 1.18
C ALA A 784 68.94 -37.07 0.79
N SER A 785 67.87 -36.52 0.19
CA SER A 785 67.80 -35.10 -0.18
C SER A 785 67.72 -34.21 1.06
N LYS A 786 66.95 -34.61 2.08
CA LYS A 786 66.87 -33.89 3.36
C LYS A 786 68.22 -33.92 4.10
N LEU A 787 68.93 -35.04 4.07
CA LEU A 787 70.29 -35.15 4.64
C LEU A 787 71.28 -34.26 3.90
N CYS A 788 71.23 -34.20 2.56
CA CYS A 788 72.09 -33.32 1.78
C CYS A 788 71.86 -31.84 2.13
N LEU A 789 70.60 -31.43 2.32
CA LEU A 789 70.27 -30.08 2.78
C LEU A 789 70.80 -29.83 4.20
N PHE A 790 70.62 -30.79 5.11
CA PHE A 790 71.09 -30.68 6.48
C PHE A 790 72.59 -30.42 6.55
N GLU A 791 73.41 -31.19 5.82
CA GLU A 791 74.86 -30.98 5.80
C GLU A 791 75.25 -29.66 5.15
N GLY A 792 74.57 -29.27 4.06
CA GLY A 792 74.81 -27.98 3.41
C GLY A 792 74.56 -26.80 4.36
N LEU A 793 73.42 -26.80 5.05
CA LEU A 793 73.08 -25.77 6.04
C LEU A 793 74.01 -25.81 7.25
N TRP A 794 74.40 -27.00 7.71
CA TRP A 794 75.33 -27.17 8.82
C TRP A 794 76.70 -26.56 8.49
N ASP A 795 77.25 -26.87 7.31
CA ASP A 795 78.54 -26.36 6.87
C ASP A 795 78.52 -24.84 6.65
N GLU A 796 77.39 -24.27 6.19
CA GLU A 796 77.20 -22.84 6.05
C GLU A 796 77.15 -22.12 7.41
N MET A 797 76.38 -22.65 8.38
CA MET A 797 76.24 -22.04 9.71
C MET A 797 77.50 -22.19 10.59
N CYS A 798 78.34 -23.19 10.31
CA CYS A 798 79.63 -23.39 11.01
C CYS A 798 80.79 -22.56 10.44
N GLN A 799 80.62 -21.86 9.31
CA GLN A 799 81.66 -20.99 8.75
C GLN A 799 81.75 -19.66 9.53
N GLU A 800 82.95 -19.27 9.95
CA GLU A 800 83.21 -17.97 10.56
C GLU A 800 83.18 -16.85 9.51
N SER A 801 81.97 -16.42 9.11
CA SER A 801 81.76 -15.19 8.34
C SER A 801 81.30 -14.07 9.28
N ARG A 802 81.84 -12.85 9.12
CA ARG A 802 81.62 -11.73 10.06
C ARG A 802 80.26 -11.02 9.91
N GLU A 803 79.40 -11.46 8.99
CA GLU A 803 78.16 -10.76 8.61
C GLU A 803 76.86 -11.56 8.82
N ASN A 804 76.93 -12.81 9.32
CA ASN A 804 75.74 -13.66 9.48
C ASN A 804 75.30 -13.80 10.95
N ASP A 805 73.98 -13.76 11.22
CA ASP A 805 73.35 -14.04 12.52
C ASP A 805 73.45 -15.53 12.96
N CYS A 806 74.25 -16.31 12.25
CA CYS A 806 74.47 -17.73 12.50
C CYS A 806 75.26 -17.93 13.80
N ALA A 807 74.83 -18.89 14.61
CA ALA A 807 75.52 -19.25 15.84
C ALA A 807 75.53 -20.75 16.06
N THR A 808 76.68 -21.23 16.55
CA THR A 808 76.85 -22.62 16.98
C THR A 808 77.00 -22.67 18.50
N SER A 809 76.35 -23.63 19.14
CA SER A 809 76.46 -23.88 20.57
C SER A 809 76.55 -25.38 20.84
N ARG A 810 77.02 -25.76 22.03
CA ARG A 810 77.03 -27.15 22.48
C ARG A 810 76.34 -27.24 23.83
N PHE A 811 75.34 -28.11 23.91
CA PHE A 811 74.67 -28.47 25.15
C PHE A 811 75.05 -29.92 25.52
N CYS A 812 75.53 -30.12 26.74
CA CYS A 812 75.93 -31.43 27.25
C CYS A 812 75.06 -31.83 28.43
N CYS A 813 74.59 -33.08 28.45
CA CYS A 813 73.84 -33.64 29.58
C CYS A 813 74.16 -35.12 29.79
N GLN A 814 73.97 -35.61 31.01
CA GLN A 814 74.12 -37.03 31.34
C GLN A 814 72.80 -37.75 31.06
N LEU A 815 72.73 -38.52 29.98
CA LEU A 815 71.57 -39.33 29.62
C LEU A 815 72.03 -40.73 29.22
N LYS A 816 71.33 -41.76 29.72
CA LYS A 816 71.55 -43.14 29.27
C LYS A 816 71.04 -43.30 27.83
N GLU A 817 71.68 -44.16 27.05
CA GLU A 817 71.34 -44.41 25.63
C GLU A 817 69.84 -44.74 25.41
N ALA A 818 69.24 -45.54 26.29
CA ALA A 818 67.82 -45.88 26.24
C ALA A 818 66.90 -44.65 26.49
N ALA A 819 67.30 -43.73 27.35
CA ALA A 819 66.56 -42.50 27.64
C ALA A 819 66.67 -41.50 26.46
N LEU A 820 67.83 -41.46 25.81
CA LEU A 820 68.06 -40.66 24.60
C LEU A 820 67.15 -41.12 23.45
N LEU A 821 67.07 -42.42 23.18
CA LEU A 821 66.19 -42.96 22.14
C LEU A 821 64.71 -42.66 22.42
N ALA A 822 64.27 -42.84 23.68
CA ALA A 822 62.90 -42.50 24.08
C ALA A 822 62.58 -41.01 23.95
N LEU A 823 63.54 -40.13 24.25
CA LEU A 823 63.40 -38.68 24.08
C LEU A 823 63.28 -38.30 22.61
N VAL A 824 64.11 -38.91 21.74
CA VAL A 824 64.06 -38.69 20.29
C VAL A 824 62.74 -39.19 19.72
N GLU A 825 62.28 -40.39 20.05
CA GLU A 825 61.00 -40.94 19.60
C GLU A 825 59.81 -40.05 20.02
N LYS A 826 59.84 -39.52 21.25
CA LYS A 826 58.73 -38.75 21.81
C LYS A 826 58.68 -37.30 21.31
N ARG A 827 59.83 -36.65 21.09
CA ARG A 827 59.91 -35.19 20.86
C ARG A 827 60.55 -34.79 19.54
N PHE A 828 61.49 -35.57 19.01
CA PHE A 828 62.25 -35.20 17.81
C PHE A 828 61.95 -36.03 16.56
N LEU A 829 61.20 -37.14 16.68
CA LEU A 829 60.87 -38.05 15.58
C LEU A 829 60.30 -37.33 14.33
N PRO A 830 59.38 -36.34 14.44
CA PRO A 830 58.85 -35.64 13.27
C PRO A 830 59.90 -34.80 12.52
N PHE A 831 60.99 -34.45 13.20
CA PHE A 831 62.02 -33.51 12.75
C PHE A 831 63.34 -34.22 12.41
N LEU A 832 63.38 -35.55 12.54
CA LEU A 832 64.58 -36.36 12.32
C LEU A 832 64.87 -36.52 10.82
N VAL A 833 66.12 -36.25 10.44
CA VAL A 833 66.61 -36.33 9.06
C VAL A 833 67.50 -37.56 8.84
N SER A 834 68.23 -38.00 9.86
CA SER A 834 69.05 -39.23 9.84
C SER A 834 68.24 -40.50 10.10
N ASP A 835 68.84 -41.67 9.85
CA ASP A 835 68.24 -42.96 10.20
C ASP A 835 68.54 -43.32 11.65
N LEU A 836 67.52 -43.77 12.40
CA LEU A 836 67.65 -44.21 13.79
C LEU A 836 68.54 -45.46 13.93
N SER A 837 68.71 -46.22 12.84
CA SER A 837 69.52 -47.45 12.80
C SER A 837 71.04 -47.22 12.85
N THR A 838 71.50 -45.99 12.63
CA THR A 838 72.93 -45.66 12.52
C THR A 838 73.45 -45.16 13.88
N ASN A 839 74.04 -46.05 14.68
CA ASN A 839 74.51 -45.81 16.08
C ASN A 839 75.67 -44.79 16.26
N LYS A 840 75.81 -43.77 15.41
CA LYS A 840 76.92 -42.81 15.51
C LYS A 840 76.51 -41.35 15.65
N GLU A 841 75.42 -40.91 15.03
CA GLU A 841 75.02 -39.50 15.05
C GLU A 841 73.56 -39.33 14.60
N LEU A 842 72.74 -38.65 15.41
CA LEU A 842 71.37 -38.30 15.06
C LEU A 842 71.28 -36.83 14.61
N LYS A 843 70.59 -36.58 13.50
CA LYS A 843 70.48 -35.26 12.85
C LYS A 843 69.02 -34.82 12.85
N VAL A 844 68.73 -33.73 13.56
CA VAL A 844 67.38 -33.16 13.70
C VAL A 844 67.37 -31.76 13.09
N LEU A 845 66.38 -31.48 12.23
CA LEU A 845 66.19 -30.16 11.61
C LEU A 845 64.83 -29.62 12.00
N LEU A 846 64.83 -28.55 12.79
CA LEU A 846 63.64 -27.80 13.18
C LEU A 846 63.52 -26.58 12.27
N PHE A 847 62.37 -26.44 11.62
CA PHE A 847 62.00 -25.22 10.94
C PHE A 847 61.16 -24.35 11.88
N LEU A 848 61.54 -23.09 12.04
CA LEU A 848 60.85 -22.10 12.86
C LEU A 848 60.37 -20.97 11.94
N PRO A 849 59.06 -20.87 11.69
CA PRO A 849 58.53 -19.80 10.85
C PRO A 849 58.85 -18.40 11.43
N PRO A 850 59.11 -17.38 10.60
CA PRO A 850 58.91 -17.40 9.14
C PRO A 850 60.07 -17.99 8.32
N GLN A 851 61.33 -17.91 8.77
CA GLN A 851 62.51 -18.31 7.97
C GLN A 851 63.71 -18.84 8.79
N SER A 852 63.55 -19.16 10.08
CA SER A 852 64.67 -19.59 10.93
C SER A 852 64.79 -21.11 11.01
N HIS A 853 66.01 -21.60 11.20
CA HIS A 853 66.33 -23.01 11.27
C HIS A 853 67.17 -23.32 12.51
N VAL A 854 66.89 -24.47 13.12
CA VAL A 854 67.72 -25.03 14.19
C VAL A 854 68.09 -26.45 13.80
N LEU A 855 69.39 -26.68 13.66
CA LEU A 855 69.98 -27.98 13.36
C LEU A 855 70.60 -28.53 14.64
N LEU A 856 70.35 -29.81 14.92
CA LEU A 856 70.95 -30.52 16.04
C LEU A 856 71.71 -31.75 15.54
N LYS A 857 73.00 -31.86 15.90
CA LYS A 857 73.79 -33.10 15.81
C LYS A 857 73.90 -33.68 17.22
N ILE A 858 73.26 -34.82 17.44
CA ILE A 858 73.19 -35.48 18.74
C ILE A 858 74.11 -36.71 18.72
N ARG A 859 75.06 -36.76 19.65
CA ARG A 859 76.05 -37.84 19.77
C ARG A 859 76.11 -38.35 21.21
N SER A 860 76.24 -39.66 21.37
CA SER A 860 76.48 -40.30 22.67
C SER A 860 77.96 -40.66 22.78
N GLU A 861 78.67 -40.07 23.75
CA GLU A 861 80.03 -40.44 24.15
C GLU A 861 79.99 -41.09 25.54
N GLU A 862 81.04 -41.82 25.93
CA GLU A 862 81.04 -42.83 27.02
C GLU A 862 80.33 -42.42 28.34
N ASP A 863 80.34 -41.14 28.72
CA ASP A 863 79.68 -40.60 29.93
C ASP A 863 78.75 -39.38 29.70
N ALA A 864 78.51 -38.93 28.46
CA ALA A 864 77.68 -37.76 28.17
C ALA A 864 77.05 -37.76 26.77
N VAL A 865 75.87 -37.15 26.65
CA VAL A 865 75.23 -36.85 25.37
C VAL A 865 75.52 -35.40 24.98
N HIS A 866 76.07 -35.23 23.78
CA HIS A 866 76.37 -33.93 23.18
C HIS A 866 75.28 -33.56 22.17
N PHE A 867 74.64 -32.41 22.40
CA PHE A 867 73.77 -31.72 21.44
C PHE A 867 74.57 -30.56 20.86
N ASP A 868 75.18 -30.77 19.70
CA ASP A 868 75.73 -29.66 18.92
C ASP A 868 74.55 -28.97 18.22
N ILE A 869 74.44 -27.65 18.40
CA ILE A 869 73.34 -26.81 17.91
C ILE A 869 73.94 -25.85 16.88
N ALA A 870 73.34 -25.77 15.71
CA ALA A 870 73.61 -24.70 14.73
C ALA A 870 72.29 -24.02 14.37
N THR A 871 72.27 -22.69 14.37
CA THR A 871 71.09 -21.91 13.99
C THR A 871 71.49 -20.67 13.21
N ASP A 872 70.60 -20.20 12.34
CA ASP A 872 70.73 -18.94 11.59
C ASP A 872 70.30 -17.70 12.39
N ASN A 873 69.83 -17.87 13.64
CA ASN A 873 69.47 -16.79 14.53
C ASN A 873 69.98 -17.04 15.96
N TRP A 874 71.05 -16.33 16.34
CA TRP A 874 71.70 -16.47 17.65
C TRP A 874 70.77 -16.26 18.85
N GLN A 875 69.70 -15.45 18.71
CA GLN A 875 68.76 -15.16 19.80
C GLN A 875 67.94 -16.40 20.21
N LEU A 876 67.83 -17.39 19.32
CA LEU A 876 67.15 -18.66 19.61
C LEU A 876 67.94 -19.55 20.57
N LEU A 877 69.25 -19.36 20.71
CA LEU A 877 70.09 -20.24 21.54
C LEU A 877 69.67 -20.27 23.01
N SER A 878 69.18 -19.16 23.56
CA SER A 878 68.66 -19.10 24.93
C SER A 878 67.38 -19.94 25.07
N HIS A 879 66.45 -19.80 24.14
CA HIS A 879 65.18 -20.54 24.12
C HIS A 879 65.39 -22.04 23.89
N ILE A 880 66.29 -22.41 22.97
CA ILE A 880 66.66 -23.80 22.71
C ILE A 880 67.39 -24.38 23.91
N GLY A 881 68.30 -23.63 24.53
CA GLY A 881 69.01 -24.05 25.74
C GLY A 881 68.04 -24.32 26.89
N SER A 882 67.09 -23.43 27.15
CA SER A 882 66.03 -23.63 28.15
C SER A 882 65.11 -24.80 27.82
N TYR A 883 64.74 -24.97 26.55
CA TYR A 883 63.94 -26.12 26.10
C TYR A 883 64.68 -27.45 26.33
N LEU A 884 65.95 -27.55 25.88
CA LEU A 884 66.79 -28.73 26.06
C LEU A 884 66.95 -29.05 27.54
N LEU A 885 67.26 -28.05 28.38
CA LEU A 885 67.37 -28.22 29.82
C LEU A 885 66.07 -28.77 30.43
N THR A 886 64.91 -28.23 30.02
CA THR A 886 63.59 -28.66 30.52
C THR A 886 63.29 -30.11 30.15
N ILE A 887 63.57 -30.53 28.91
CA ILE A 887 63.28 -31.90 28.45
C ILE A 887 64.29 -32.94 28.97
N THR A 888 65.52 -32.52 29.28
CA THR A 888 66.54 -33.43 29.82
C THR A 888 66.47 -33.55 31.35
N SER A 889 66.06 -32.49 32.07
CA SER A 889 65.89 -32.54 33.53
C SER A 889 64.64 -33.30 33.95
N SER A 890 63.56 -33.23 33.15
CA SER A 890 62.29 -33.91 33.46
C SER A 890 62.33 -35.44 33.34
N GLN A 891 63.48 -36.03 32.99
CA GLN A 891 63.71 -37.48 33.01
C GLN A 891 64.49 -37.98 34.24
N GLU A 892 65.11 -37.10 35.05
CA GLU A 892 65.73 -37.52 36.32
C GLU A 892 64.67 -37.89 37.39
N ASP A 893 63.44 -37.37 37.27
CA ASP A 893 62.34 -37.63 38.23
C ASP A 893 61.56 -38.95 38.01
N MET A 894 62.06 -39.86 37.15
CA MET A 894 61.45 -41.18 36.91
C MET A 894 62.32 -42.35 37.40
N GLN A 895 63.22 -42.10 38.36
CA GLN A 895 63.78 -43.12 39.25
C GLN A 895 63.83 -42.61 40.71
N SER A 896 62.66 -42.48 41.32
CA SER A 896 62.45 -42.66 42.77
C SER A 896 61.14 -43.40 43.02
#